data_AF-A0A6N8CP60-F1
#
_entry.id   AF-A0A6N8CP60-F1
#
_cell.length_a   1.000
_cell.length_b   1.000
_cell.length_c   1.000
_cell.angle_alpha   90.00
_cell.angle_beta   90.00
_cell.angle_gamma   90.00
#
_symmetry.space_group_name_H-M   'P 1'
#
loop_
_entity.id
_entity.type
_entity.pdbx_description
1 polymer ?
#
loop_
_entity_poly.entity_id
_entity_poly.type
_entity_poly.pdbx_seq_one_letter_code
_entity_poly.pdbx_strand_id
1 'polypeptide(L)'
;MKLLFDTNEDTPISFTTPDGLQITQAKQTLEFDYPVTYLLEKLDTYKGALFSSTYEYPGRYSRWDIGFINPPIEIIVKQNTFTIHALNDRGIVLINYMINTIDHPAVIFNDVTPETIEGTIKSENFVVTKEEERTKQPSIFELLRQIQAKFYSNDEFLGLYGAFGYDLILQFEKLNLKKERAKDQSDLHLYLPDEFYIADHEIKQAYKLSYDFKYRDLSTHDLPRTGVEKPYKINPNREEEPYNKGYYASLVNEAKKSFAVGDLFEVVPTQVLSKKCDIKPTEVFRNLRRINPSPYGFLIHFDDEYLVGCSPEMFVRVEDHIVETCPISGTIARGASSIEDAEQIKTLLNSTKEESELTMCTDVDRNDKSRVCVPGTVEVIGRRQIETYSHLFHTVDHIKGKLKKGFDAFDAFMTHMWAVTVTGAPKLEAMSWIEEHEATPRGWYGGAIGYFCFNGSLNTGLTLRTVKLNSGLAQIRVGATLLYDSIPESEEQETLTKAQALMEALRPAQEKSDLLDHNPLKKAIKHQHVLLIDHEDSFVHTLSSYIQSLGAEVTVMRSVHARELLKRMDEPVDLVILSPGPGDPDRFNMKETIQICLEKGLPLFGICLGLQGLVEYFGGELDFLSYPSHGKKSLVKQTGDSKVFQEIPKFFYAGRYHSIYAKNLPDDLTVTACTEDDYVMAIEHKTLPIAAVQFHPESIMTMNGNAGLQMLENVLTKL
;
A
#
# COMPACT_ATOMS: atom_id res chain seq x y z
N MET A 1 -6.78 14.10 10.17
CA MET A 1 -6.88 14.11 11.64
C MET A 1 -5.53 14.34 12.29
N LYS A 2 -5.19 15.60 12.50
CA LYS A 2 -4.19 15.96 13.50
C LYS A 2 -4.93 15.90 14.84
N LEU A 3 -4.54 14.98 15.70
CA LEU A 3 -5.11 14.87 17.05
C LEU A 3 -4.64 16.10 17.84
N LEU A 4 -5.43 17.18 17.84
CA LEU A 4 -5.06 18.46 18.46
C LEU A 4 -5.39 18.40 19.95
N PHE A 5 -4.46 17.90 20.77
CA PHE A 5 -4.60 17.94 22.23
C PHE A 5 -3.75 19.04 22.84
N ASP A 6 -4.37 20.19 23.05
CA ASP A 6 -3.82 21.27 23.85
C ASP A 6 -4.63 21.37 25.15
N THR A 7 -4.45 20.39 26.06
CA THR A 7 -4.73 20.54 27.50
C THR A 7 -4.32 19.27 28.28
N ASN A 8 -3.46 19.50 29.26
CA ASN A 8 -2.96 18.54 30.25
C ASN A 8 -3.92 18.39 31.44
N GLU A 9 -5.22 18.62 31.26
CA GLU A 9 -6.14 18.74 32.40
C GLU A 9 -6.92 17.43 32.62
N ASP A 10 -6.65 16.78 33.76
CA ASP A 10 -7.48 15.70 34.34
C ASP A 10 -8.84 16.22 34.86
N THR A 11 -9.21 17.46 34.56
CA THR A 11 -10.46 18.09 34.98
C THR A 11 -11.59 17.65 34.05
N PRO A 12 -12.70 17.09 34.57
CA PRO A 12 -13.85 16.75 33.74
C PRO A 12 -14.41 17.98 33.02
N ILE A 13 -14.68 17.82 31.73
CA ILE A 13 -15.30 18.85 30.89
C ILE A 13 -16.79 18.51 30.76
N SER A 14 -17.66 19.50 30.98
CA SER A 14 -19.10 19.32 30.81
C SER A 14 -19.64 20.28 29.76
N PHE A 15 -20.47 19.77 28.86
CA PHE A 15 -21.22 20.56 27.89
C PHE A 15 -22.68 20.10 27.85
N THR A 16 -23.58 21.00 27.44
CA THR A 16 -25.02 20.72 27.33
C THR A 16 -25.45 20.89 25.88
N THR A 17 -26.10 19.87 25.32
CA THR A 17 -26.63 19.93 23.96
C THR A 17 -27.82 20.91 23.88
N PRO A 18 -28.21 21.39 22.68
CA PRO A 18 -29.35 22.29 22.53
C PRO A 18 -30.67 21.77 23.12
N ASP A 19 -30.84 20.44 23.13
CA ASP A 19 -32.03 19.75 23.65
C ASP A 19 -31.89 19.28 25.12
N GLY A 20 -30.85 19.75 25.83
CA GLY A 20 -30.73 19.60 27.28
C GLY A 20 -30.07 18.31 27.77
N LEU A 21 -29.38 17.55 26.90
CA LEU A 21 -28.52 16.45 27.31
C LEU A 21 -27.23 17.02 27.90
N GLN A 22 -26.97 16.75 29.16
CA GLN A 22 -25.69 17.08 29.80
C GLN A 22 -24.72 15.93 29.56
N ILE A 23 -23.55 16.26 29.04
CA ILE A 23 -22.48 15.32 28.73
C ILE A 23 -21.26 15.73 29.56
N THR A 24 -20.77 14.82 30.39
CA THR A 24 -19.56 15.00 31.18
C THR A 24 -18.50 14.05 30.66
N GLN A 25 -17.41 14.60 30.15
CA GLN A 25 -16.23 13.86 29.72
C GLN A 25 -15.20 13.85 30.84
N ALA A 26 -14.65 12.69 31.15
CA ALA A 26 -13.47 12.52 31.97
C ALA A 26 -12.32 11.96 31.11
N LYS A 27 -11.12 12.49 31.30
CA LYS A 27 -9.89 12.03 30.65
C LYS A 27 -8.97 11.41 31.71
N GLN A 28 -8.36 10.28 31.36
CA GLN A 28 -7.36 9.62 32.19
C GLN A 28 -6.14 9.27 31.33
N THR A 29 -4.96 9.74 31.70
CA THR A 29 -3.71 9.34 31.02
C THR A 29 -3.40 7.86 31.26
N LEU A 30 -2.92 7.18 30.23
CA LEU A 30 -2.55 5.76 30.25
C LEU A 30 -1.10 5.56 29.80
N GLU A 31 -0.53 4.39 30.13
CA GLU A 31 0.70 3.90 29.51
C GLU A 31 0.48 3.74 27.99
N PHE A 32 1.47 4.12 27.17
CA PHE A 32 1.32 4.24 25.72
C PHE A 32 0.82 2.96 25.03
N ASP A 33 1.36 1.80 25.40
CA ASP A 33 1.03 0.51 24.79
C ASP A 33 -0.26 -0.12 25.34
N TYR A 34 -0.83 0.46 26.41
CA TYR A 34 -1.96 -0.12 27.12
C TYR A 34 -3.26 -0.16 26.29
N PRO A 35 -3.71 0.92 25.61
CA PRO A 35 -4.97 0.93 24.85
C PRO A 35 -5.11 -0.25 23.88
N VAL A 36 -4.12 -0.44 23.01
CA VAL A 36 -4.15 -1.48 21.98
C VAL A 36 -4.09 -2.86 22.61
N THR A 37 -3.22 -3.07 23.60
CA THR A 37 -3.07 -4.35 24.29
C THR A 37 -4.38 -4.74 24.96
N TYR A 38 -4.97 -3.82 25.73
CA TYR A 38 -6.23 -4.02 26.43
C TYR A 38 -7.38 -4.35 25.46
N LEU A 39 -7.54 -3.58 24.39
CA LEU A 39 -8.61 -3.81 23.40
C LEU A 39 -8.47 -5.18 22.72
N LEU A 40 -7.25 -5.56 22.32
CA LEU A 40 -7.01 -6.85 21.68
C LEU A 40 -7.23 -8.05 22.61
N GLU A 41 -7.15 -7.88 23.93
CA GLU A 41 -7.51 -8.94 24.89
C GLU A 41 -9.02 -9.08 25.06
N LYS A 42 -9.78 -8.01 24.84
CA LYS A 42 -11.22 -7.94 25.14
C LYS A 42 -12.12 -8.15 23.92
N LEU A 43 -11.67 -7.76 22.73
CA LEU A 43 -12.51 -7.75 21.52
C LEU A 43 -12.91 -9.14 21.02
N ASP A 44 -12.20 -10.21 21.39
CA ASP A 44 -12.66 -11.59 21.10
C ASP A 44 -13.85 -12.03 21.98
N THR A 45 -14.26 -11.21 22.96
CA THR A 45 -15.30 -11.56 23.95
C THR A 45 -16.38 -10.49 24.08
N TYR A 46 -16.04 -9.21 23.99
CA TYR A 46 -17.00 -8.13 24.17
C TYR A 46 -17.22 -7.38 22.85
N LYS A 47 -18.47 -6.99 22.59
CA LYS A 47 -18.81 -6.09 21.47
C LYS A 47 -17.96 -4.83 21.56
N GLY A 48 -17.48 -4.37 20.41
CA GLY A 48 -16.59 -3.22 20.34
C GLY A 48 -15.86 -3.15 19.01
N ALA A 49 -14.98 -2.15 18.91
CA ALA A 49 -14.13 -2.00 17.74
C ALA A 49 -12.78 -1.40 18.11
N LEU A 50 -11.78 -1.70 17.29
CA LEU A 50 -10.48 -1.02 17.25
C LEU A 50 -10.26 -0.53 15.83
N PHE A 51 -10.09 0.77 15.65
CA PHE A 51 -9.67 1.43 14.43
C PHE A 51 -8.21 1.89 14.60
N SER A 52 -7.41 1.69 13.58
CA SER A 52 -5.96 1.88 13.63
C SER A 52 -5.46 2.53 12.35
N SER A 53 -4.57 3.50 12.46
CA SER A 53 -3.78 4.01 11.35
C SER A 53 -2.31 3.75 11.67
N THR A 54 -1.70 2.78 11.01
CA THR A 54 -0.26 2.46 11.20
C THR A 54 0.64 3.10 10.16
N TYR A 55 0.04 3.86 9.24
CA TYR A 55 0.72 4.51 8.13
C TYR A 55 0.77 6.02 8.31
N GLU A 56 1.90 6.63 7.97
CA GLU A 56 2.10 8.06 8.05
C GLU A 56 2.40 8.59 6.65
N TYR A 57 1.65 9.61 6.24
CA TYR A 57 1.93 10.36 5.03
C TYR A 57 1.68 11.85 5.31
N PRO A 58 2.71 12.70 5.23
CA PRO A 58 2.62 14.11 5.60
C PRO A 58 1.41 14.82 4.98
N GLY A 59 0.61 15.48 5.81
CA GLY A 59 -0.58 16.22 5.38
C GLY A 59 -1.79 15.36 4.98
N ARG A 60 -1.70 14.04 5.07
CA ARG A 60 -2.78 13.10 4.70
C ARG A 60 -3.11 12.10 5.81
N TYR A 61 -2.13 11.37 6.32
CA TYR A 61 -2.32 10.34 7.36
C TYR A 61 -1.38 10.56 8.54
N SER A 62 -1.91 10.38 9.74
CA SER A 62 -1.20 10.35 11.01
C SER A 62 -1.39 8.99 11.65
N ARG A 63 -0.48 8.60 12.56
CA ARG A 63 -0.55 7.29 13.23
C ARG A 63 -1.31 7.39 14.55
N TRP A 64 -2.38 6.60 14.69
CA TRP A 64 -3.26 6.60 15.85
C TRP A 64 -3.96 5.24 16.00
N ASP A 65 -4.38 4.92 17.22
CA ASP A 65 -5.31 3.83 17.52
C ASP A 65 -6.47 4.39 18.35
N ILE A 66 -7.70 4.06 17.97
CA ILE A 66 -8.93 4.43 18.68
C ILE A 66 -9.80 3.19 18.78
N GLY A 67 -10.20 2.82 19.99
CA GLY A 67 -11.15 1.73 20.16
C GLY A 67 -11.94 1.78 21.46
N PHE A 68 -12.89 0.87 21.55
CA PHE A 68 -13.85 0.78 22.64
C PHE A 68 -14.37 -0.65 22.78
N ILE A 69 -14.91 -0.94 23.97
CA ILE A 69 -15.67 -2.16 24.26
C ILE A 69 -16.93 -1.78 25.04
N ASN A 70 -17.92 -2.67 25.05
CA ASN A 70 -19.19 -2.48 25.78
C ASN A 70 -19.91 -1.17 25.44
N PRO A 71 -20.05 -0.78 24.15
CA PRO A 71 -20.74 0.45 23.80
C PRO A 71 -22.19 0.42 24.32
N PRO A 72 -22.74 1.52 24.84
CA PRO A 72 -24.12 1.56 25.32
C PRO A 72 -25.19 1.30 24.26
N ILE A 73 -24.95 1.71 23.01
CA ILE A 73 -25.93 1.60 21.92
C ILE A 73 -25.31 0.95 20.70
N GLU A 74 -26.11 0.14 20.00
CA GLU A 74 -25.88 -0.21 18.60
C GLU A 74 -27.06 0.21 17.71
N ILE A 75 -26.74 0.56 16.47
CA ILE A 75 -27.68 0.93 15.41
C ILE A 75 -27.44 0.01 14.24
N ILE A 76 -28.46 -0.78 13.89
CA ILE A 76 -28.44 -1.74 12.80
C ILE A 76 -29.48 -1.31 11.77
N VAL A 77 -29.09 -1.31 10.50
CA VAL A 77 -29.95 -0.87 9.41
C VAL A 77 -29.97 -1.92 8.34
N LYS A 78 -31.17 -2.16 7.83
CA LYS A 78 -31.40 -3.07 6.73
C LYS A 78 -32.47 -2.47 5.82
N GLN A 79 -32.10 -2.24 4.57
CA GLN A 79 -32.92 -1.54 3.59
C GLN A 79 -33.40 -0.20 4.18
N ASN A 80 -34.71 0.01 4.29
CA ASN A 80 -35.29 1.20 4.90
C ASN A 80 -35.72 1.02 6.36
N THR A 81 -35.42 -0.12 6.98
CA THR A 81 -35.69 -0.40 8.40
C THR A 81 -34.44 -0.17 9.23
N PHE A 82 -34.62 0.26 10.47
CA PHE A 82 -33.55 0.41 11.44
C PHE A 82 -33.97 -0.07 12.81
N THR A 83 -32.97 -0.50 13.58
CA THR A 83 -33.12 -0.82 14.98
C THR A 83 -32.00 -0.19 15.79
N ILE A 84 -32.37 0.46 16.90
CA ILE A 84 -31.43 1.02 17.88
C ILE A 84 -31.61 0.21 19.16
N HIS A 85 -30.56 -0.46 19.63
CA HIS A 85 -30.60 -1.30 20.84
C HIS A 85 -29.74 -0.71 21.94
N ALA A 86 -30.26 -0.71 23.17
CA ALA A 86 -29.47 -0.58 24.38
C ALA A 86 -28.76 -1.90 24.68
N LEU A 87 -27.44 -1.84 24.79
CA LEU A 87 -26.59 -3.00 25.11
C LEU A 87 -26.33 -3.16 26.61
N ASN A 88 -26.67 -2.14 27.39
CA ASN A 88 -26.59 -2.11 28.86
C ASN A 88 -27.50 -0.99 29.42
N ASP A 89 -27.57 -0.88 30.75
CA ASP A 89 -28.43 0.12 31.44
C ASP A 89 -28.10 1.57 31.05
N ARG A 90 -26.86 1.85 30.63
CA ARG A 90 -26.44 3.17 30.15
C ARG A 90 -27.10 3.48 28.80
N GLY A 91 -27.23 2.46 27.95
CA GLY A 91 -27.98 2.54 26.69
C GLY A 91 -29.45 2.89 26.89
N ILE A 92 -30.10 2.37 27.94
CA ILE A 92 -31.52 2.68 28.25
C ILE A 92 -31.73 4.19 28.48
N VAL A 93 -30.78 4.86 29.14
CA VAL A 93 -30.81 6.32 29.33
C VAL A 93 -30.74 7.05 27.99
N LEU A 94 -29.89 6.59 27.07
CA LEU A 94 -29.71 7.18 25.75
C LEU A 94 -30.90 6.91 24.82
N ILE A 95 -31.47 5.71 24.86
CA ILE A 95 -32.74 5.38 24.18
C ILE A 95 -33.84 6.32 24.65
N ASN A 96 -33.99 6.53 25.97
CA ASN A 96 -34.98 7.46 26.51
C ASN A 96 -34.78 8.87 25.95
N TYR A 97 -33.55 9.36 25.90
CA TYR A 97 -33.24 10.65 25.30
C TYR A 97 -33.63 10.72 23.81
N MET A 98 -33.25 9.73 23.01
CA MET A 98 -33.56 9.68 21.57
C MET A 98 -35.07 9.65 21.32
N ILE A 99 -35.84 8.84 22.05
CA ILE A 99 -37.31 8.76 21.94
C ILE A 99 -37.97 10.12 22.18
N ASN A 100 -37.44 10.90 23.12
CA ASN A 100 -38.04 12.18 23.52
C ASN A 100 -37.60 13.37 22.65
N THR A 101 -36.57 13.21 21.80
CA THR A 101 -35.94 14.34 21.11
C THR A 101 -35.85 14.19 19.60
N ILE A 102 -35.74 12.96 19.08
CA ILE A 102 -35.74 12.73 17.64
C ILE A 102 -37.16 12.93 17.11
N ASP A 103 -37.31 13.94 16.26
CA ASP A 103 -38.57 14.24 15.58
C ASP A 103 -38.24 14.67 14.15
N HIS A 104 -38.56 13.81 13.19
CA HIS A 104 -38.38 14.11 11.78
C HIS A 104 -39.45 13.40 10.94
N PRO A 105 -40.11 14.08 9.97
CA PRO A 105 -41.23 13.50 9.21
C PRO A 105 -40.92 12.21 8.45
N ALA A 106 -39.64 11.99 8.10
CA ALA A 106 -39.21 10.78 7.40
C ALA A 106 -38.80 9.64 8.33
N VAL A 107 -38.59 9.88 9.63
CA VAL A 107 -38.15 8.88 10.59
C VAL A 107 -39.37 8.43 11.39
N ILE A 108 -39.82 7.20 11.15
CA ILE A 108 -41.01 6.64 11.79
C ILE A 108 -40.57 5.60 12.81
N PHE A 109 -40.93 5.79 14.07
CA PHE A 109 -40.81 4.75 15.10
C PHE A 109 -42.03 3.84 15.03
N ASN A 110 -41.80 2.55 14.84
CA ASN A 110 -42.83 1.53 14.69
C ASN A 110 -43.09 0.81 16.02
N ASP A 111 -42.02 0.43 16.71
CA ASP A 111 -42.08 -0.16 18.05
C ASP A 111 -41.00 0.46 18.93
N VAL A 112 -41.37 0.78 20.17
CA VAL A 112 -40.51 1.51 21.10
C VAL A 112 -40.65 0.91 22.48
N THR A 113 -39.52 0.43 23.02
CA THR A 113 -39.37 -0.06 24.39
C THR A 113 -38.26 0.73 25.08
N PRO A 114 -38.08 0.59 26.41
CA PRO A 114 -36.95 1.19 27.10
C PRO A 114 -35.58 0.73 26.57
N GLU A 115 -35.51 -0.45 25.95
CA GLU A 115 -34.26 -1.06 25.47
C GLU A 115 -34.08 -0.97 23.96
N THR A 116 -35.14 -0.67 23.18
CA THR A 116 -35.07 -0.75 21.72
C THR A 116 -36.00 0.25 21.04
N ILE A 117 -35.51 0.85 19.95
CA ILE A 117 -36.31 1.61 18.99
C ILE A 117 -36.25 0.87 17.65
N GLU A 118 -37.37 0.36 17.19
CA GLU A 118 -37.55 -0.15 15.83
C GLU A 118 -38.26 0.90 14.99
N GLY A 119 -37.74 1.14 13.79
CA GLY A 119 -38.31 2.16 12.92
C GLY A 119 -38.05 1.94 11.44
N THR A 120 -38.65 2.81 10.65
CA THR A 120 -38.54 2.84 9.20
C THR A 120 -38.30 4.25 8.70
N ILE A 121 -37.58 4.35 7.59
CA ILE A 121 -37.45 5.58 6.84
C ILE A 121 -38.54 5.63 5.76
N LYS A 122 -39.35 6.68 5.82
CA LYS A 122 -40.38 6.97 4.83
C LYS A 122 -39.79 7.81 3.70
N SER A 123 -39.55 7.16 2.56
CA SER A 123 -39.05 7.80 1.33
C SER A 123 -40.13 7.97 0.24
N GLU A 124 -41.35 7.50 0.50
CA GLU A 124 -42.45 7.56 -0.47
C GLU A 124 -42.77 9.00 -0.89
N ASN A 125 -42.98 9.20 -2.20
CA ASN A 125 -43.32 10.48 -2.84
C ASN A 125 -42.21 11.52 -2.94
N PHE A 126 -40.98 11.23 -2.50
CA PHE A 126 -39.85 12.10 -2.84
C PHE A 126 -39.46 11.89 -4.31
N VAL A 127 -39.54 12.96 -5.10
CA VAL A 127 -39.15 12.95 -6.51
C VAL A 127 -37.90 13.81 -6.66
N VAL A 128 -36.79 13.16 -7.00
CA VAL A 128 -35.56 13.86 -7.39
C VAL A 128 -35.82 14.53 -8.73
N THR A 129 -35.97 15.87 -8.73
CA THR A 129 -36.14 16.66 -9.95
C THR A 129 -34.83 17.28 -10.44
N LYS A 130 -33.86 17.46 -9.53
CA LYS A 130 -32.51 17.93 -9.80
C LYS A 130 -31.51 16.96 -9.17
N GLU A 131 -30.47 16.60 -9.92
CA GLU A 131 -29.48 15.63 -9.47
C GLU A 131 -28.65 16.15 -8.28
N GLU A 132 -28.48 17.47 -8.17
CA GLU A 132 -27.82 18.11 -7.03
C GLU A 132 -28.59 17.96 -5.71
N GLU A 133 -29.88 17.61 -5.78
CA GLU A 133 -30.75 17.40 -4.62
C GLU A 133 -30.89 15.90 -4.29
N ARG A 134 -30.21 14.99 -5.00
CA ARG A 134 -30.32 13.54 -4.80
C ARG A 134 -30.03 13.11 -3.36
N THR A 135 -28.99 13.70 -2.73
CA THR A 135 -28.62 13.36 -1.34
C THR A 135 -29.65 13.84 -0.31
N LYS A 136 -30.62 14.67 -0.71
CA LYS A 136 -31.75 15.09 0.12
C LYS A 136 -32.92 14.12 0.07
N GLN A 137 -32.83 13.05 -0.72
CA GLN A 137 -33.80 11.97 -0.67
C GLN A 137 -33.81 11.36 0.74
N PRO A 138 -34.98 11.24 1.39
CA PRO A 138 -35.07 10.63 2.70
C PRO A 138 -34.48 9.22 2.70
N SER A 139 -33.51 9.02 3.58
CA SER A 139 -32.75 7.79 3.76
C SER A 139 -32.38 7.67 5.24
N ILE A 140 -31.66 6.62 5.61
CA ILE A 140 -31.17 6.44 6.99
C ILE A 140 -30.29 7.60 7.46
N PHE A 141 -29.68 8.33 6.53
CA PHE A 141 -28.89 9.51 6.84
C PHE A 141 -29.73 10.61 7.51
N GLU A 142 -31.06 10.63 7.35
CA GLU A 142 -31.92 11.52 8.14
C GLU A 142 -31.93 11.16 9.62
N LEU A 143 -31.99 9.87 9.96
CA LEU A 143 -31.87 9.42 11.35
C LEU A 143 -30.48 9.78 11.91
N LEU A 144 -29.42 9.54 11.14
CA LEU A 144 -28.05 9.86 11.57
C LEU A 144 -27.84 11.36 11.78
N ARG A 145 -28.42 12.21 10.91
CA ARG A 145 -28.45 13.68 11.07
C ARG A 145 -29.19 14.09 12.33
N GLN A 146 -30.34 13.48 12.62
CA GLN A 146 -31.07 13.76 13.85
C GLN A 146 -30.23 13.38 15.08
N ILE A 147 -29.65 12.18 15.11
CA ILE A 147 -28.78 11.76 16.21
C ILE A 147 -27.59 12.73 16.36
N GLN A 148 -26.92 13.08 15.26
CA GLN A 148 -25.81 14.05 15.29
C GLN A 148 -26.25 15.41 15.86
N ALA A 149 -27.39 15.93 15.43
CA ALA A 149 -27.89 17.22 15.89
C ALA A 149 -28.26 17.18 17.39
N LYS A 150 -28.90 16.09 17.84
CA LYS A 150 -29.34 15.92 19.24
C LYS A 150 -28.18 15.65 20.17
N PHE A 151 -27.10 15.06 19.70
CA PHE A 151 -25.89 14.82 20.49
C PHE A 151 -24.78 15.83 20.22
N TYR A 152 -25.05 16.91 19.48
CA TYR A 152 -24.04 17.88 19.04
C TYR A 152 -23.18 18.39 20.20
N SER A 153 -21.87 18.29 20.00
CA SER A 153 -20.84 18.80 20.89
C SER A 153 -19.61 19.22 20.10
N ASN A 154 -18.73 19.99 20.72
CA ASN A 154 -17.41 20.30 20.14
C ASN A 154 -16.39 19.18 20.39
N ASP A 155 -16.84 18.02 20.88
CA ASP A 155 -15.96 16.89 21.15
C ASP A 155 -15.48 16.23 19.84
N GLU A 156 -14.21 15.84 19.80
CA GLU A 156 -13.59 15.28 18.60
C GLU A 156 -13.78 13.77 18.45
N PHE A 157 -14.24 13.06 19.49
CA PHE A 157 -14.36 11.61 19.51
C PHE A 157 -15.78 11.10 19.66
N LEU A 158 -16.63 11.79 20.41
CA LEU A 158 -17.98 11.33 20.67
C LEU A 158 -18.78 11.30 19.36
N GLY A 159 -19.27 10.12 18.99
CA GLY A 159 -19.82 9.87 17.68
C GLY A 159 -20.26 8.43 17.47
N LEU A 160 -20.58 8.09 16.22
CA LEU A 160 -20.94 6.72 15.84
C LEU A 160 -19.82 6.05 15.04
N TYR A 161 -19.52 4.80 15.39
CA TYR A 161 -18.37 4.03 14.90
C TYR A 161 -18.81 2.67 14.39
N GLY A 162 -18.34 2.25 13.21
CA GLY A 162 -18.64 0.91 12.70
C GLY A 162 -18.43 0.77 11.21
N ALA A 163 -19.39 0.10 10.54
CA ALA A 163 -19.32 -0.24 9.13
C ALA A 163 -20.59 0.13 8.37
N PHE A 164 -20.39 0.40 7.08
CA PHE A 164 -21.39 0.75 6.08
C PHE A 164 -21.29 -0.29 4.95
N GLY A 165 -22.36 -1.02 4.71
CA GLY A 165 -22.44 -2.07 3.71
C GLY A 165 -22.68 -1.51 2.30
N TYR A 166 -22.23 -2.25 1.29
CA TYR A 166 -22.34 -1.88 -0.12
C TYR A 166 -23.79 -1.62 -0.55
N ASP A 167 -24.74 -2.42 -0.06
CA ASP A 167 -26.16 -2.31 -0.41
C ASP A 167 -26.83 -1.04 0.18
N LEU A 168 -26.13 -0.26 1.03
CA LEU A 168 -26.64 1.03 1.54
C LEU A 168 -26.98 2.04 0.43
N ILE A 169 -26.29 1.95 -0.72
CA ILE A 169 -26.58 2.75 -1.93
C ILE A 169 -28.02 2.57 -2.42
N LEU A 170 -28.62 1.39 -2.20
CA LEU A 170 -29.96 1.05 -2.69
C LEU A 170 -31.07 1.90 -2.07
N GLN A 171 -30.77 2.68 -1.02
CA GLN A 171 -31.72 3.63 -0.44
C GLN A 171 -31.98 4.85 -1.32
N PHE A 172 -31.06 5.20 -2.23
CA PHE A 172 -31.18 6.38 -3.09
C PHE A 172 -30.82 6.14 -4.56
N GLU A 173 -30.29 4.96 -4.91
CA GLU A 173 -30.20 4.49 -6.29
C GLU A 173 -31.09 3.28 -6.54
N LYS A 174 -31.71 3.23 -7.73
CA LYS A 174 -32.62 2.15 -8.12
C LYS A 174 -31.91 1.16 -9.04
N LEU A 175 -31.69 -0.06 -8.55
CA LEU A 175 -31.11 -1.17 -9.31
C LEU A 175 -32.11 -2.32 -9.44
N ASN A 176 -32.04 -3.05 -10.56
CA ASN A 176 -32.84 -4.26 -10.75
C ASN A 176 -32.14 -5.45 -10.09
N LEU A 177 -32.51 -5.74 -8.84
CA LEU A 177 -31.86 -6.77 -8.04
C LEU A 177 -32.10 -8.17 -8.64
N LYS A 178 -31.01 -8.92 -8.85
CA LYS A 178 -30.99 -10.29 -9.39
C LYS A 178 -30.67 -11.33 -8.33
N LYS A 179 -30.12 -10.92 -7.20
CA LYS A 179 -29.66 -11.80 -6.12
C LYS A 179 -30.53 -11.71 -4.87
N GLU A 180 -30.69 -12.82 -4.16
CA GLU A 180 -31.30 -12.83 -2.84
C GLU A 180 -30.29 -12.33 -1.78
N ARG A 181 -30.72 -11.40 -0.93
CA ARG A 181 -29.92 -10.93 0.22
C ARG A 181 -30.23 -11.78 1.44
N ALA A 182 -29.21 -12.13 2.21
CA ALA A 182 -29.40 -12.90 3.43
C ALA A 182 -30.25 -12.14 4.45
N LYS A 183 -31.01 -12.86 5.28
CA LYS A 183 -31.93 -12.25 6.26
C LYS A 183 -31.18 -11.49 7.36
N ASP A 184 -29.97 -11.91 7.67
CA ASP A 184 -29.05 -11.35 8.65
C ASP A 184 -28.06 -10.34 8.06
N GLN A 185 -28.09 -10.10 6.73
CA GLN A 185 -27.26 -9.06 6.12
C GLN A 185 -27.71 -7.67 6.60
N SER A 186 -26.78 -6.94 7.18
CA SER A 186 -26.94 -5.53 7.55
C SER A 186 -26.31 -4.62 6.49
N ASP A 187 -26.94 -3.48 6.25
CA ASP A 187 -26.44 -2.45 5.33
C ASP A 187 -25.70 -1.33 6.07
N LEU A 188 -25.87 -1.22 7.39
CA LEU A 188 -25.09 -0.37 8.28
C LEU A 188 -25.18 -0.92 9.70
N HIS A 189 -24.03 -0.95 10.41
CA HIS A 189 -23.96 -1.32 11.82
C HIS A 189 -22.97 -0.37 12.51
N LEU A 190 -23.51 0.50 13.37
CA LEU A 190 -22.75 1.50 14.10
C LEU A 190 -22.96 1.36 15.61
N TYR A 191 -21.95 1.70 16.39
CA TYR A 191 -21.99 1.79 17.84
C TYR A 191 -21.88 3.24 18.29
N LEU A 192 -22.55 3.60 19.38
CA LEU A 192 -22.27 4.83 20.15
C LEU A 192 -21.49 4.43 21.40
N PRO A 193 -20.16 4.61 21.43
CA PRO A 193 -19.35 4.32 22.60
C PRO A 193 -19.41 5.47 23.60
N ASP A 194 -19.25 5.15 24.88
CA ASP A 194 -19.09 6.14 25.95
C ASP A 194 -17.81 5.93 26.77
N GLU A 195 -16.94 5.04 26.31
CA GLU A 195 -15.58 4.87 26.80
C GLU A 195 -14.66 4.51 25.64
N PHE A 196 -13.58 5.28 25.49
CA PHE A 196 -12.61 5.14 24.41
C PHE A 196 -11.21 4.95 25.00
N TYR A 197 -10.44 4.11 24.33
CA TYR A 197 -9.02 3.89 24.57
C TYR A 197 -8.27 4.37 23.33
N ILE A 198 -7.43 5.39 23.52
CA ILE A 198 -6.81 6.14 22.42
C ILE A 198 -5.31 6.15 22.61
N ALA A 199 -4.56 5.90 21.54
CA ALA A 199 -3.11 6.07 21.47
C ALA A 199 -2.75 6.94 20.26
N ASP A 200 -2.08 8.05 20.53
CA ASP A 200 -1.51 8.95 19.53
C ASP A 200 -0.01 8.65 19.40
N HIS A 201 0.39 8.12 18.23
CA HIS A 201 1.77 7.69 17.99
C HIS A 201 2.69 8.85 17.60
N GLU A 202 2.15 10.00 17.18
CA GLU A 202 2.95 11.17 16.80
C GLU A 202 3.54 11.83 18.05
N ILE A 203 2.71 12.03 19.08
CA ILE A 203 3.15 12.61 20.36
C ILE A 203 3.47 11.56 21.43
N LYS A 204 3.28 10.26 21.13
CA LYS A 204 3.49 9.11 22.02
C LYS A 204 2.71 9.23 23.33
N GLN A 205 1.43 9.58 23.23
CA GLN A 205 0.53 9.68 24.39
C GLN A 205 -0.64 8.72 24.23
N ALA A 206 -1.10 8.19 25.36
CA ALA A 206 -2.29 7.37 25.43
C ALA A 206 -3.20 7.87 26.53
N TYR A 207 -4.50 7.76 26.32
CA TYR A 207 -5.49 8.14 27.32
C TYR A 207 -6.79 7.39 27.12
N LYS A 208 -7.58 7.38 28.18
CA LYS A 208 -8.95 6.92 28.21
C LYS A 208 -9.87 8.14 28.26
N LEU A 209 -10.90 8.15 27.41
CA LEU A 209 -12.00 9.11 27.52
C LEU A 209 -13.24 8.36 27.98
N SER A 210 -13.93 8.88 29.00
CA SER A 210 -15.19 8.32 29.49
C SER A 210 -16.25 9.41 29.49
N TYR A 211 -17.44 9.09 29.00
CA TYR A 211 -18.56 10.01 28.90
C TYR A 211 -19.69 9.55 29.83
N ASP A 212 -20.24 10.48 30.59
CA ASP A 212 -21.49 10.31 31.32
C ASP A 212 -22.55 11.25 30.77
N PHE A 213 -23.78 10.74 30.71
CA PHE A 213 -24.93 11.40 30.13
C PHE A 213 -25.99 11.61 31.20
N LYS A 214 -26.55 12.81 31.25
CA LYS A 214 -27.70 13.12 32.10
C LYS A 214 -28.77 13.84 31.30
N TYR A 215 -29.98 13.30 31.36
CA TYR A 215 -31.17 13.88 30.75
C TYR A 215 -32.35 13.77 31.71
N ARG A 216 -32.91 14.92 32.10
CA ARG A 216 -33.93 15.02 33.15
C ARG A 216 -33.43 14.33 34.43
N ASP A 217 -34.18 13.35 34.94
CA ASP A 217 -33.86 12.60 36.16
C ASP A 217 -33.01 11.34 35.91
N LEU A 218 -32.72 11.01 34.65
CA LEU A 218 -31.90 9.86 34.27
C LEU A 218 -30.44 10.27 34.11
N SER A 219 -29.52 9.46 34.63
CA SER A 219 -28.07 9.68 34.57
C SER A 219 -27.34 8.36 34.39
N THR A 220 -26.27 8.37 33.60
CA THR A 220 -25.37 7.22 33.48
C THR A 220 -24.23 7.24 34.50
N HIS A 221 -24.02 8.34 35.24
CA HIS A 221 -22.84 8.51 36.11
C HIS A 221 -22.57 7.34 37.07
N ASP A 222 -23.63 6.82 37.71
CA ASP A 222 -23.53 5.73 38.69
C ASP A 222 -23.75 4.33 38.08
N LEU A 223 -23.90 4.24 36.76
CA LEU A 223 -24.15 2.99 36.05
C LEU A 223 -22.84 2.37 35.52
N PRO A 224 -22.65 1.05 35.64
CA PRO A 224 -21.42 0.39 35.21
C PRO A 224 -21.27 0.36 33.67
N ARG A 225 -20.02 0.47 33.19
CA ARG A 225 -19.65 0.32 31.76
C ARG A 225 -19.37 -1.15 31.41
N THR A 226 -20.32 -2.02 31.74
CA THR A 226 -20.24 -3.47 31.49
C THR A 226 -21.02 -3.87 30.25
N GLY A 227 -20.65 -5.00 29.66
CA GLY A 227 -21.37 -5.60 28.54
C GLY A 227 -21.49 -7.11 28.70
N VAL A 228 -22.27 -7.73 27.81
CA VAL A 228 -22.50 -9.17 27.79
C VAL A 228 -21.32 -9.87 27.10
N GLU A 229 -20.84 -10.96 27.71
CA GLU A 229 -19.82 -11.81 27.10
C GLU A 229 -20.38 -12.56 25.88
N LYS A 230 -19.74 -12.34 24.73
CA LYS A 230 -19.96 -13.03 23.46
C LYS A 230 -18.63 -13.57 22.93
N PRO A 231 -18.06 -14.61 23.57
CA PRO A 231 -16.78 -15.17 23.15
C PRO A 231 -16.86 -15.71 21.72
N TYR A 232 -15.82 -15.45 20.92
CA TYR A 232 -15.67 -16.04 19.59
C TYR A 232 -15.70 -17.56 19.66
N LYS A 233 -16.59 -18.19 18.89
CA LYS A 233 -16.76 -19.64 18.83
C LYS A 233 -16.42 -20.14 17.44
N ILE A 234 -15.65 -21.22 17.37
CA ILE A 234 -15.35 -21.92 16.13
C ILE A 234 -16.37 -23.06 15.97
N ASN A 235 -17.03 -23.12 14.80
CA ASN A 235 -17.88 -24.25 14.45
C ASN A 235 -17.09 -25.20 13.53
N PRO A 236 -16.66 -26.39 14.01
CA PRO A 236 -15.83 -27.31 13.22
C PRO A 236 -16.56 -27.86 11.98
N ASN A 237 -17.90 -27.82 11.98
CA ASN A 237 -18.74 -28.31 10.89
C ASN A 237 -18.96 -27.27 9.77
N ARG A 238 -18.41 -26.05 9.88
CA ARG A 238 -18.42 -25.10 8.76
C ARG A 238 -17.65 -25.71 7.59
N GLU A 239 -18.24 -25.69 6.41
CA GLU A 239 -17.61 -26.13 5.17
C GLU A 239 -16.92 -24.95 4.46
N GLU A 240 -15.79 -25.24 3.82
CA GLU A 240 -15.07 -24.28 2.98
C GLU A 240 -15.63 -24.38 1.56
N GLU A 241 -16.10 -23.27 1.00
CA GLU A 241 -16.49 -23.25 -0.40
C GLU A 241 -15.25 -23.42 -1.30
N PRO A 242 -15.26 -24.35 -2.27
CA PRO A 242 -14.10 -24.60 -3.11
C PRO A 242 -13.86 -23.41 -4.05
N TYR A 243 -12.59 -23.04 -4.22
CA TYR A 243 -12.19 -22.04 -5.20
C TYR A 243 -12.53 -22.48 -6.62
N ASN A 244 -13.30 -21.67 -7.34
CA ASN A 244 -13.68 -21.92 -8.73
C ASN A 244 -12.71 -21.25 -9.70
N LYS A 245 -11.64 -21.96 -10.07
CA LYS A 245 -10.63 -21.46 -11.01
C LYS A 245 -11.25 -21.15 -12.38
N GLY A 246 -10.96 -19.98 -12.93
CA GLY A 246 -11.49 -19.50 -14.20
C GLY A 246 -12.82 -18.77 -14.09
N TYR A 247 -13.45 -18.74 -12.91
CA TYR A 247 -14.67 -17.96 -12.69
C TYR A 247 -14.40 -16.47 -12.92
N TYR A 248 -13.34 -15.92 -12.33
CA TYR A 248 -13.05 -14.51 -12.48
C TYR A 248 -12.66 -14.17 -13.93
N ALA A 249 -11.86 -15.01 -14.57
CA ALA A 249 -11.54 -14.87 -15.99
C ALA A 249 -12.80 -14.86 -16.89
N SER A 250 -13.85 -15.61 -16.52
CA SER A 250 -15.13 -15.56 -17.24
C SER A 250 -15.85 -14.21 -17.09
N LEU A 251 -15.78 -13.57 -15.92
CA LEU A 251 -16.32 -12.22 -15.70
C LEU A 251 -15.59 -11.19 -16.57
N VAL A 252 -14.27 -11.31 -16.73
CA VAL A 252 -13.49 -10.42 -17.60
C VAL A 252 -13.97 -10.52 -19.05
N ASN A 253 -14.16 -11.74 -19.55
CA ASN A 253 -14.66 -11.94 -20.90
C ASN A 253 -16.06 -11.36 -21.12
N GLU A 254 -16.92 -11.42 -20.10
CA GLU A 254 -18.25 -10.83 -20.17
C GLU A 254 -18.20 -9.30 -20.14
N ALA A 255 -17.39 -8.70 -19.26
CA ALA A 255 -17.22 -7.24 -19.17
C ALA A 255 -16.72 -6.64 -20.49
N LYS A 256 -15.83 -7.35 -21.20
CA LYS A 256 -15.32 -6.94 -22.52
C LYS A 256 -16.40 -6.77 -23.57
N LYS A 257 -17.52 -7.51 -23.49
CA LYS A 257 -18.65 -7.32 -24.41
C LYS A 257 -19.34 -5.99 -24.17
N SER A 258 -19.52 -5.61 -22.90
CA SER A 258 -20.12 -4.33 -22.49
C SER A 258 -19.21 -3.15 -22.81
N PHE A 259 -17.88 -3.29 -22.61
CA PHE A 259 -16.90 -2.30 -23.07
C PHE A 259 -16.94 -2.08 -24.58
N ALA A 260 -17.06 -3.16 -25.37
CA ALA A 260 -17.06 -3.08 -26.83
C ALA A 260 -18.22 -2.28 -27.42
N VAL A 261 -19.35 -2.22 -26.72
CA VAL A 261 -20.55 -1.47 -27.14
C VAL A 261 -20.70 -0.11 -26.44
N GLY A 262 -19.81 0.20 -25.50
CA GLY A 262 -19.78 1.49 -24.78
C GLY A 262 -20.70 1.58 -23.57
N ASP A 263 -21.20 0.45 -23.06
CA ASP A 263 -22.03 0.43 -21.83
C ASP A 263 -21.18 0.68 -20.58
N LEU A 264 -19.93 0.22 -20.61
CA LEU A 264 -18.95 0.39 -19.55
C LEU A 264 -17.67 1.01 -20.11
N PHE A 265 -16.93 1.72 -19.25
CA PHE A 265 -15.54 2.16 -19.48
C PHE A 265 -14.58 1.41 -18.55
N GLU A 266 -15.05 1.16 -17.33
CA GLU A 266 -14.35 0.44 -16.27
C GLU A 266 -15.37 -0.33 -15.42
N VAL A 267 -15.02 -1.53 -14.95
CA VAL A 267 -15.80 -2.24 -13.91
C VAL A 267 -14.87 -3.03 -13.00
N VAL A 268 -15.20 -3.10 -11.72
CA VAL A 268 -14.43 -3.80 -10.69
C VAL A 268 -15.26 -4.96 -10.15
N PRO A 269 -15.36 -6.10 -10.86
CA PRO A 269 -16.03 -7.27 -10.34
C PRO A 269 -15.18 -7.95 -9.28
N THR A 270 -15.80 -8.87 -8.55
CA THR A 270 -15.14 -9.56 -7.44
C THR A 270 -15.47 -11.04 -7.42
N GLN A 271 -14.60 -11.78 -6.72
CA GLN A 271 -14.84 -13.16 -6.32
C GLN A 271 -14.63 -13.31 -4.82
N VAL A 272 -15.20 -14.37 -4.24
CA VAL A 272 -15.10 -14.69 -2.82
C VAL A 272 -14.24 -15.94 -2.66
N LEU A 273 -13.24 -15.84 -1.81
CA LEU A 273 -12.42 -16.96 -1.36
C LEU A 273 -12.84 -17.31 0.06
N SER A 274 -13.04 -18.59 0.30
CA SER A 274 -13.40 -19.13 1.61
C SER A 274 -12.23 -19.91 2.19
N LYS A 275 -12.00 -19.78 3.50
CA LYS A 275 -10.97 -20.53 4.23
C LYS A 275 -11.42 -20.85 5.65
N LYS A 276 -11.17 -22.08 6.13
CA LYS A 276 -11.26 -22.35 7.57
C LYS A 276 -10.19 -21.56 8.34
N CYS A 277 -10.55 -21.02 9.50
CA CYS A 277 -9.68 -20.23 10.36
C CYS A 277 -9.80 -20.70 11.81
N ASP A 278 -8.71 -21.27 12.31
CA ASP A 278 -8.64 -21.84 13.68
C ASP A 278 -8.09 -20.85 14.72
N ILE A 279 -7.57 -19.70 14.27
CA ILE A 279 -7.06 -18.64 15.14
C ILE A 279 -8.12 -17.58 15.43
N LYS A 280 -7.90 -16.80 16.48
CA LYS A 280 -8.85 -15.77 16.93
C LYS A 280 -8.82 -14.52 16.04
N PRO A 281 -9.94 -13.76 15.92
CA PRO A 281 -9.98 -12.49 15.18
C PRO A 281 -8.87 -11.51 15.56
N THR A 282 -8.55 -11.38 16.85
CA THR A 282 -7.46 -10.50 17.31
C THR A 282 -6.07 -10.94 16.83
N GLU A 283 -5.83 -12.25 16.69
CA GLU A 283 -4.59 -12.80 16.14
C GLU A 283 -4.49 -12.52 14.64
N VAL A 284 -5.59 -12.72 13.90
CA VAL A 284 -5.69 -12.34 12.47
C VAL A 284 -5.36 -10.86 12.29
N PHE A 285 -5.92 -9.98 13.14
CA PHE A 285 -5.66 -8.55 13.07
C PHE A 285 -4.18 -8.20 13.33
N ARG A 286 -3.55 -8.81 14.34
CA ARG A 286 -2.11 -8.64 14.61
C ARG A 286 -1.25 -9.09 13.43
N ASN A 287 -1.57 -10.23 12.83
CA ASN A 287 -0.87 -10.74 11.66
C ASN A 287 -1.03 -9.78 10.47
N LEU A 288 -2.24 -9.28 10.21
CA LEU A 288 -2.50 -8.31 9.14
C LEU A 288 -1.74 -7.00 9.32
N ARG A 289 -1.73 -6.42 10.54
CA ARG A 289 -0.96 -5.19 10.81
C ARG A 289 0.53 -5.36 10.53
N ARG A 290 1.09 -6.55 10.78
CA ARG A 290 2.50 -6.87 10.51
C ARG A 290 2.77 -7.05 9.01
N ILE A 291 1.89 -7.76 8.31
CA ILE A 291 2.06 -8.09 6.88
C ILE A 291 1.75 -6.89 5.99
N ASN A 292 0.71 -6.11 6.31
CA ASN A 292 0.22 -5.03 5.47
C ASN A 292 -0.18 -3.79 6.29
N PRO A 293 0.81 -2.97 6.73
CA PRO A 293 0.54 -1.69 7.36
C PRO A 293 -0.32 -0.80 6.45
N SER A 294 -1.33 -0.13 7.01
CA SER A 294 -2.30 0.61 6.21
C SER A 294 -2.87 1.82 6.98
N PRO A 295 -3.38 2.84 6.26
CA PRO A 295 -4.01 4.00 6.89
C PRO A 295 -5.33 3.68 7.60
N TYR A 296 -6.02 2.59 7.22
CA TYR A 296 -7.32 2.19 7.78
C TYR A 296 -7.33 0.72 8.19
N GLY A 297 -6.69 0.41 9.32
CA GLY A 297 -6.82 -0.84 10.05
C GLY A 297 -8.09 -0.89 10.91
N PHE A 298 -8.75 -2.04 10.96
CA PHE A 298 -9.92 -2.22 11.80
C PHE A 298 -10.10 -3.68 12.26
N LEU A 299 -10.60 -3.81 13.49
CA LEU A 299 -11.15 -5.03 14.08
C LEU A 299 -12.50 -4.65 14.71
N ILE A 300 -13.60 -5.11 14.13
CA ILE A 300 -14.96 -4.81 14.59
C ILE A 300 -15.62 -6.12 14.98
N HIS A 301 -16.09 -6.19 16.23
CA HIS A 301 -16.89 -7.30 16.73
C HIS A 301 -18.36 -6.89 16.71
N PHE A 302 -19.13 -7.52 15.83
CA PHE A 302 -20.59 -7.41 15.80
C PHE A 302 -21.19 -8.44 16.75
N ASP A 303 -22.07 -9.32 16.27
CA ASP A 303 -22.54 -10.49 17.00
C ASP A 303 -21.65 -11.70 16.69
N ASP A 304 -22.16 -12.69 15.96
CA ASP A 304 -21.39 -13.88 15.55
C ASP A 304 -20.42 -13.61 14.39
N GLU A 305 -20.22 -12.33 14.05
CA GLU A 305 -19.45 -11.85 12.91
C GLU A 305 -18.39 -10.83 13.34
N TYR A 306 -17.21 -10.98 12.77
CA TYR A 306 -16.10 -10.06 12.91
C TYR A 306 -15.67 -9.55 11.54
N LEU A 307 -15.38 -8.25 11.47
CA LEU A 307 -14.68 -7.66 10.34
C LEU A 307 -13.25 -7.31 10.76
N VAL A 308 -12.29 -7.86 10.05
CA VAL A 308 -10.86 -7.66 10.31
C VAL A 308 -10.18 -7.21 9.02
N GLY A 309 -9.55 -6.05 9.01
CA GLY A 309 -8.97 -5.51 7.78
C GLY A 309 -7.89 -4.46 7.97
N CYS A 310 -7.19 -4.19 6.87
CA CYS A 310 -6.15 -3.17 6.72
C CYS A 310 -6.30 -2.53 5.34
N SER A 311 -7.20 -1.57 5.22
CA SER A 311 -7.57 -0.94 3.95
C SER A 311 -6.58 0.17 3.56
N PRO A 312 -6.11 0.17 2.30
CA PRO A 312 -5.19 1.19 1.82
C PRO A 312 -5.89 2.52 1.48
N GLU A 313 -7.20 2.51 1.26
CA GLU A 313 -7.90 3.59 0.56
C GLU A 313 -8.86 4.36 1.47
N MET A 314 -8.66 5.67 1.54
CA MET A 314 -9.61 6.61 2.14
C MET A 314 -10.87 6.66 1.28
N PHE A 315 -12.04 6.47 1.89
CA PHE A 315 -13.29 6.68 1.19
C PHE A 315 -13.66 8.15 1.18
N VAL A 316 -14.11 8.68 2.33
CA VAL A 316 -14.45 10.10 2.51
C VAL A 316 -13.99 10.55 3.88
N ARG A 317 -13.26 11.67 3.92
CA ARG A 317 -12.98 12.40 5.15
C ARG A 317 -13.53 13.83 5.05
N VAL A 318 -14.15 14.30 6.12
CA VAL A 318 -14.67 15.67 6.24
C VAL A 318 -14.20 16.26 7.56
N GLU A 319 -13.41 17.32 7.47
CA GLU A 319 -12.92 18.13 8.59
C GLU A 319 -13.17 19.61 8.23
N ASP A 320 -13.75 20.40 9.13
CA ASP A 320 -14.03 21.84 8.92
C ASP A 320 -14.73 22.19 7.59
N HIS A 321 -15.74 21.39 7.22
CA HIS A 321 -16.46 21.50 5.93
C HIS A 321 -15.59 21.32 4.67
N ILE A 322 -14.38 20.79 4.81
CA ILE A 322 -13.54 20.36 3.70
C ILE A 322 -13.70 18.86 3.53
N VAL A 323 -14.20 18.45 2.37
CA VAL A 323 -14.22 17.04 1.97
C VAL A 323 -12.92 16.70 1.24
N GLU A 324 -12.34 15.57 1.59
CA GLU A 324 -11.18 15.01 0.90
C GLU A 324 -11.33 13.51 0.68
N THR A 325 -10.74 13.05 -0.41
CA THR A 325 -10.64 11.64 -0.78
C THR A 325 -9.31 11.41 -1.46
N CYS A 326 -8.94 10.14 -1.60
CA CYS A 326 -7.67 9.80 -2.22
C CYS A 326 -7.76 8.50 -3.03
N PRO A 327 -8.26 8.57 -4.28
CA PRO A 327 -8.40 7.39 -5.12
C PRO A 327 -7.03 6.78 -5.43
N ILE A 328 -6.96 5.44 -5.37
CA ILE A 328 -5.74 4.66 -5.58
C ILE A 328 -5.92 3.76 -6.81
N SER A 329 -4.92 3.77 -7.69
CA SER A 329 -4.76 2.80 -8.78
C SER A 329 -3.27 2.71 -9.10
N GLY A 330 -2.79 1.60 -9.67
CA GLY A 330 -1.37 1.33 -9.77
C GLY A 330 -0.79 0.70 -8.51
N THR A 331 -0.27 -0.52 -8.65
CA THR A 331 0.46 -1.21 -7.60
C THR A 331 1.69 -1.89 -8.18
N ILE A 332 2.86 -1.70 -7.56
CA ILE A 332 4.06 -2.46 -7.93
C ILE A 332 4.82 -2.88 -6.67
N ALA A 333 5.45 -4.06 -6.69
CA ALA A 333 6.22 -4.55 -5.56
C ALA A 333 7.51 -3.74 -5.35
N ARG A 334 7.99 -3.70 -4.10
CA ARG A 334 9.33 -3.20 -3.77
C ARG A 334 10.39 -4.08 -4.43
N GLY A 335 11.47 -3.45 -4.87
CA GLY A 335 12.68 -4.14 -5.32
C GLY A 335 13.50 -4.67 -4.14
N ALA A 336 14.51 -5.48 -4.42
CA ALA A 336 15.44 -5.97 -3.39
C ALA A 336 16.42 -4.88 -2.89
N SER A 337 16.49 -3.74 -3.59
CA SER A 337 17.38 -2.61 -3.29
C SER A 337 16.74 -1.28 -3.66
N SER A 338 17.32 -0.18 -3.18
CA SER A 338 16.90 1.18 -3.55
C SER A 338 17.02 1.48 -5.05
N ILE A 339 17.96 0.83 -5.75
CA ILE A 339 18.14 0.97 -7.19
C ILE A 339 16.98 0.29 -7.93
N GLU A 340 16.63 -0.93 -7.51
CA GLU A 340 15.49 -1.64 -8.07
C GLU A 340 14.17 -0.93 -7.73
N ASP A 341 14.01 -0.42 -6.51
CA ASP A 341 12.86 0.41 -6.12
C ASP A 341 12.67 1.60 -7.08
N ALA A 342 13.75 2.31 -7.42
CA ALA A 342 13.69 3.44 -8.36
C ALA A 342 13.24 3.00 -9.77
N GLU A 343 13.72 1.85 -10.25
CA GLU A 343 13.29 1.30 -11.56
C GLU A 343 11.83 0.79 -11.51
N GLN A 344 11.38 0.21 -10.39
CA GLN A 344 9.97 -0.20 -10.20
C GLN A 344 9.03 1.02 -10.17
N ILE A 345 9.39 2.07 -9.41
CA ILE A 345 8.63 3.33 -9.39
C ILE A 345 8.56 3.92 -10.80
N LYS A 346 9.68 3.95 -11.52
CA LYS A 346 9.71 4.44 -12.90
C LYS A 346 8.84 3.59 -13.83
N THR A 347 8.80 2.27 -13.63
CA THR A 347 7.92 1.36 -14.38
C THR A 347 6.46 1.69 -14.12
N LEU A 348 6.07 1.85 -12.85
CA LEU A 348 4.72 2.24 -12.46
C LEU A 348 4.31 3.60 -13.02
N LEU A 349 5.19 4.61 -12.94
CA LEU A 349 4.93 5.96 -13.45
C LEU A 349 4.88 6.03 -14.99
N ASN A 350 5.51 5.11 -15.70
CA ASN A 350 5.44 5.04 -17.17
C ASN A 350 4.34 4.10 -17.69
N SER A 351 3.60 3.44 -16.80
CA SER A 351 2.49 2.58 -17.21
C SER A 351 1.30 3.43 -17.67
N THR A 352 1.00 3.37 -18.96
CA THR A 352 -0.15 4.06 -19.56
C THR A 352 -1.48 3.48 -19.09
N LYS A 353 -1.54 2.17 -18.79
CA LYS A 353 -2.71 1.50 -18.22
C LYS A 353 -3.05 2.11 -16.87
N GLU A 354 -2.12 2.06 -15.91
CA GLU A 354 -2.34 2.55 -14.54
C GLU A 354 -2.60 4.06 -14.52
N GLU A 355 -1.97 4.83 -15.41
CA GLU A 355 -2.28 6.26 -15.57
C GLU A 355 -3.73 6.49 -16.00
N SER A 356 -4.23 5.71 -16.96
CA SER A 356 -5.59 5.83 -17.47
C SER A 356 -6.63 5.46 -16.41
N GLU A 357 -6.43 4.36 -15.68
CA GLU A 357 -7.32 3.94 -14.59
C GLU A 357 -7.42 5.02 -13.50
N LEU A 358 -6.28 5.50 -13.02
CA LEU A 358 -6.27 6.53 -11.98
C LEU A 358 -6.89 7.85 -12.47
N THR A 359 -6.73 8.19 -13.75
CA THR A 359 -7.37 9.39 -14.34
C THR A 359 -8.89 9.29 -14.28
N MET A 360 -9.47 8.14 -14.66
CA MET A 360 -10.91 7.94 -14.62
C MET A 360 -11.47 7.98 -13.20
N CYS A 361 -10.79 7.34 -12.25
CA CYS A 361 -11.15 7.40 -10.83
C CYS A 361 -11.18 8.85 -10.32
N THR A 362 -10.16 9.64 -10.69
CA THR A 362 -10.01 11.04 -10.29
C THR A 362 -11.10 11.93 -10.90
N ASP A 363 -11.45 11.73 -12.17
CA ASP A 363 -12.49 12.54 -12.81
C ASP A 363 -13.88 12.26 -12.24
N VAL A 364 -14.20 11.00 -11.92
CA VAL A 364 -15.47 10.68 -11.26
C VAL A 364 -15.51 11.24 -9.84
N ASP A 365 -14.41 11.14 -9.09
CA ASP A 365 -14.31 11.72 -7.75
C ASP A 365 -14.50 13.26 -7.77
N ARG A 366 -13.90 13.95 -8.74
CA ARG A 366 -14.12 15.39 -8.96
C ARG A 366 -15.57 15.70 -9.30
N ASN A 367 -16.22 14.86 -10.12
CA ASN A 367 -17.64 14.97 -10.44
C ASN A 367 -18.51 14.82 -9.18
N ASP A 368 -18.24 13.81 -8.36
CA ASP A 368 -18.99 13.53 -7.13
C ASP A 368 -18.88 14.70 -6.15
N LYS A 369 -17.67 15.26 -5.95
CA LYS A 369 -17.48 16.48 -5.15
C LYS A 369 -18.20 17.69 -5.72
N SER A 370 -18.20 17.86 -7.05
CA SER A 370 -18.78 19.04 -7.70
C SER A 370 -20.29 19.19 -7.46
N ARG A 371 -20.99 18.08 -7.17
CA ARG A 371 -22.41 18.09 -6.78
C ARG A 371 -22.63 18.89 -5.49
N VAL A 372 -21.77 18.69 -4.49
CA VAL A 372 -21.94 19.20 -3.12
C VAL A 372 -20.95 20.31 -2.72
N CYS A 373 -19.90 20.57 -3.50
CA CYS A 373 -18.85 21.54 -3.20
C CYS A 373 -19.01 22.89 -3.92
N VAL A 374 -18.58 23.97 -3.27
CA VAL A 374 -18.60 25.33 -3.84
C VAL A 374 -17.87 25.32 -5.20
N PRO A 375 -18.49 25.83 -6.28
CA PRO A 375 -17.86 25.84 -7.60
C PRO A 375 -16.46 26.47 -7.56
N GLY A 376 -15.49 25.83 -8.20
CA GLY A 376 -14.10 26.27 -8.22
C GLY A 376 -13.26 25.88 -7.01
N THR A 377 -13.81 25.19 -6.00
CA THR A 377 -13.03 24.73 -4.82
C THR A 377 -12.58 23.28 -4.89
N VAL A 378 -13.01 22.53 -5.92
CA VAL A 378 -12.60 21.15 -6.12
C VAL A 378 -11.22 21.14 -6.78
N GLU A 379 -10.21 20.71 -6.05
CA GLU A 379 -8.80 20.78 -6.44
C GLU A 379 -8.11 19.43 -6.29
N VAL A 380 -7.33 19.05 -7.31
CA VAL A 380 -6.40 17.91 -7.25
C VAL A 380 -5.09 18.44 -6.70
N ILE A 381 -4.85 18.25 -5.40
CA ILE A 381 -3.66 18.77 -4.71
C ILE A 381 -2.49 17.79 -4.72
N GLY A 382 -2.74 16.54 -5.10
CA GLY A 382 -1.72 15.51 -5.37
C GLY A 382 -2.14 14.69 -6.59
N ARG A 383 -1.23 14.52 -7.56
CA ARG A 383 -1.46 13.74 -8.79
C ARG A 383 -0.33 12.73 -8.97
N ARG A 384 -0.68 11.44 -9.10
CA ARG A 384 0.22 10.29 -9.25
C ARG A 384 1.34 10.30 -8.22
N GLN A 385 1.03 10.69 -6.99
CA GLN A 385 1.99 10.67 -5.90
C GLN A 385 2.34 9.23 -5.57
N ILE A 386 3.63 8.96 -5.38
CA ILE A 386 4.09 7.63 -4.95
C ILE A 386 3.94 7.53 -3.45
N GLU A 387 3.11 6.59 -3.02
CA GLU A 387 3.04 6.16 -1.63
C GLU A 387 3.82 4.85 -1.46
N THR A 388 4.84 4.92 -0.61
CA THR A 388 5.72 3.78 -0.31
C THR A 388 5.19 3.04 0.89
N TYR A 389 4.90 1.75 0.71
CA TYR A 389 4.57 0.81 1.77
C TYR A 389 5.74 -0.16 1.99
N SER A 390 5.65 -1.01 3.01
CA SER A 390 6.73 -1.97 3.35
C SER A 390 7.05 -2.94 2.20
N HIS A 391 6.05 -3.36 1.42
CA HIS A 391 6.19 -4.37 0.37
C HIS A 391 5.83 -3.90 -1.04
N LEU A 392 5.22 -2.71 -1.18
CA LEU A 392 4.76 -2.20 -2.47
C LEU A 392 4.78 -0.68 -2.55
N PHE A 393 4.56 -0.15 -3.76
CA PHE A 393 4.25 1.24 -4.04
C PHE A 393 2.85 1.35 -4.63
N HIS A 394 2.17 2.45 -4.31
CA HIS A 394 0.91 2.86 -4.95
C HIS A 394 1.05 4.22 -5.62
N THR A 395 0.36 4.42 -6.75
CA THR A 395 0.09 5.78 -7.25
C THR A 395 -1.23 6.27 -6.69
N VAL A 396 -1.23 7.49 -6.18
CA VAL A 396 -2.38 8.05 -5.50
C VAL A 396 -2.63 9.50 -5.90
N ASP A 397 -3.89 9.84 -6.05
CA ASP A 397 -4.34 11.22 -6.19
C ASP A 397 -4.95 11.71 -4.88
N HIS A 398 -4.88 13.00 -4.61
CA HIS A 398 -5.45 13.63 -3.42
C HIS A 398 -6.31 14.82 -3.85
N ILE A 399 -7.60 14.74 -3.55
CA ILE A 399 -8.61 15.65 -4.08
C ILE A 399 -9.36 16.26 -2.90
N LYS A 400 -9.48 17.59 -2.88
CA LYS A 400 -10.22 18.34 -1.84
C LYS A 400 -11.33 19.19 -2.44
N GLY A 401 -12.34 19.49 -1.65
CA GLY A 401 -13.41 20.42 -1.99
C GLY A 401 -14.01 21.06 -0.75
N LYS A 402 -14.51 22.30 -0.87
CA LYS A 402 -15.25 22.96 0.22
C LYS A 402 -16.74 22.73 0.05
N LEU A 403 -17.41 22.16 1.06
CA LEU A 403 -18.84 21.91 1.00
C LEU A 403 -19.65 23.21 0.85
N LYS A 404 -20.71 23.17 0.03
CA LYS A 404 -21.68 24.27 -0.11
C LYS A 404 -22.48 24.43 1.18
N LYS A 405 -22.98 25.64 1.42
CA LYS A 405 -23.95 25.88 2.49
C LYS A 405 -25.18 24.98 2.31
N GLY A 406 -25.62 24.32 3.38
CA GLY A 406 -26.75 23.39 3.37
C GLY A 406 -26.37 21.94 3.02
N PHE A 407 -25.10 21.67 2.75
CA PHE A 407 -24.56 20.32 2.63
C PHE A 407 -23.67 19.98 3.82
N ASP A 408 -23.71 18.72 4.25
CA ASP A 408 -22.98 18.19 5.40
C ASP A 408 -22.05 17.02 5.02
N ALA A 409 -21.40 16.43 6.02
CA ALA A 409 -20.51 15.29 5.81
C ALA A 409 -21.24 14.05 5.28
N PHE A 410 -22.53 13.88 5.59
CA PHE A 410 -23.32 12.78 5.04
C PHE A 410 -23.67 12.99 3.58
N ASP A 411 -23.94 14.23 3.16
CA ASP A 411 -24.09 14.54 1.73
C ASP A 411 -22.79 14.22 0.97
N ALA A 412 -21.63 14.56 1.56
CA ALA A 412 -20.33 14.20 1.01
C ALA A 412 -20.15 12.67 0.92
N PHE A 413 -20.49 11.93 1.97
CA PHE A 413 -20.42 10.47 1.98
C PHE A 413 -21.35 9.84 0.93
N MET A 414 -22.62 10.26 0.89
CA MET A 414 -23.64 9.74 -0.02
C MET A 414 -23.29 10.00 -1.49
N THR A 415 -22.80 11.19 -1.83
CA THR A 415 -22.48 11.50 -3.24
C THR A 415 -21.29 10.71 -3.78
N HIS A 416 -20.39 10.23 -2.91
CA HIS A 416 -19.27 9.39 -3.32
C HIS A 416 -19.63 7.91 -3.33
N MET A 417 -20.78 7.49 -2.78
CA MET A 417 -21.14 6.08 -2.78
C MET A 417 -21.31 5.54 -4.21
N TRP A 418 -20.72 4.40 -4.56
CA TRP A 418 -19.41 3.96 -4.05
C TRP A 418 -18.31 4.39 -5.01
N ALA A 419 -17.07 4.36 -4.53
CA ALA A 419 -15.92 4.78 -5.31
C ALA A 419 -15.78 3.93 -6.59
N VAL A 420 -15.26 4.54 -7.65
CA VAL A 420 -15.02 3.83 -8.94
C VAL A 420 -14.05 2.67 -8.76
N THR A 421 -13.06 2.83 -7.87
CA THR A 421 -12.06 1.82 -7.49
C THR A 421 -12.66 0.52 -6.96
N VAL A 422 -13.94 0.51 -6.60
CA VAL A 422 -14.67 -0.69 -6.19
C VAL A 422 -15.93 -0.95 -7.00
N THR A 423 -16.31 -0.07 -7.93
CA THR A 423 -17.52 -0.22 -8.76
C THR A 423 -17.17 -0.23 -10.23
N GLY A 424 -16.89 0.95 -10.79
CA GLY A 424 -16.60 1.18 -12.20
C GLY A 424 -17.20 2.49 -12.70
N ALA A 425 -17.11 2.70 -14.00
CA ALA A 425 -17.61 3.89 -14.69
C ALA A 425 -18.27 3.48 -16.02
N PRO A 426 -19.46 4.03 -16.37
CA PRO A 426 -20.35 4.85 -15.54
C PRO A 426 -20.88 4.11 -14.30
N LYS A 427 -20.95 4.79 -13.15
CA LYS A 427 -21.16 4.16 -11.83
C LYS A 427 -22.42 3.28 -11.76
N LEU A 428 -23.57 3.78 -12.21
CA LEU A 428 -24.84 3.03 -12.16
C LEU A 428 -24.86 1.81 -13.08
N GLU A 429 -24.29 1.91 -14.27
CA GLU A 429 -24.17 0.79 -15.20
C GLU A 429 -23.21 -0.27 -14.66
N ALA A 430 -22.06 0.15 -14.12
CA ALA A 430 -21.11 -0.76 -13.47
C ALA A 430 -21.74 -1.51 -12.29
N MET A 431 -22.51 -0.82 -11.43
CA MET A 431 -23.22 -1.46 -10.31
C MET A 431 -24.31 -2.41 -10.79
N SER A 432 -25.04 -2.07 -11.86
CA SER A 432 -26.06 -2.95 -12.46
C SER A 432 -25.41 -4.21 -13.05
N TRP A 433 -24.29 -4.04 -13.74
CA TRP A 433 -23.51 -5.14 -14.30
C TRP A 433 -22.98 -6.06 -13.19
N ILE A 434 -22.43 -5.50 -12.11
CA ILE A 434 -22.01 -6.24 -10.91
C ILE A 434 -23.19 -7.03 -10.30
N GLU A 435 -24.37 -6.39 -10.20
CA GLU A 435 -25.58 -7.02 -9.69
C GLU A 435 -26.05 -8.19 -10.57
N GLU A 436 -25.77 -8.17 -11.87
CA GLU A 436 -26.12 -9.24 -12.79
C GLU A 436 -25.10 -10.39 -12.82
N HIS A 437 -23.80 -10.10 -12.72
CA HIS A 437 -22.75 -11.06 -13.05
C HIS A 437 -22.00 -11.67 -11.86
N GLU A 438 -21.91 -10.98 -10.72
CA GLU A 438 -21.29 -11.58 -9.53
C GLU A 438 -22.14 -12.74 -8.99
N ALA A 439 -21.53 -13.68 -8.27
CA ALA A 439 -22.25 -14.84 -7.73
C ALA A 439 -23.12 -14.49 -6.51
N THR A 440 -22.70 -13.52 -5.69
CA THR A 440 -23.33 -13.20 -4.40
C THR A 440 -23.34 -11.69 -4.14
N PRO A 441 -24.28 -11.17 -3.33
CA PRO A 441 -24.24 -9.78 -2.85
C PRO A 441 -22.95 -9.47 -2.09
N ARG A 442 -22.50 -8.21 -2.14
CA ARG A 442 -21.20 -7.80 -1.59
C ARG A 442 -21.14 -7.71 -0.07
N GLY A 443 -22.28 -7.49 0.59
CA GLY A 443 -22.32 -7.20 2.02
C GLY A 443 -21.43 -6.00 2.34
N TRP A 444 -20.40 -6.18 3.17
CA TRP A 444 -19.51 -5.10 3.58
C TRP A 444 -18.49 -4.66 2.52
N TYR A 445 -18.10 -5.52 1.58
CA TYR A 445 -17.01 -5.23 0.63
C TYR A 445 -17.37 -4.08 -0.31
N GLY A 446 -16.44 -3.12 -0.46
CA GLY A 446 -16.67 -1.93 -1.28
C GLY A 446 -17.61 -0.90 -0.64
N GLY A 447 -18.12 -1.17 0.57
CA GLY A 447 -18.71 -0.17 1.45
C GLY A 447 -17.61 0.62 2.17
N ALA A 448 -17.88 1.03 3.41
CA ALA A 448 -16.92 1.80 4.22
C ALA A 448 -16.85 1.32 5.68
N ILE A 449 -15.75 1.66 6.34
CA ILE A 449 -15.56 1.55 7.79
C ILE A 449 -15.05 2.88 8.34
N GLY A 450 -15.32 3.13 9.61
CA GLY A 450 -14.82 4.32 10.29
C GLY A 450 -15.87 4.91 11.20
N TYR A 451 -15.91 6.24 11.27
CA TYR A 451 -16.76 6.95 12.21
C TYR A 451 -17.16 8.33 11.72
N PHE A 452 -18.24 8.83 12.30
CA PHE A 452 -18.59 10.24 12.27
C PHE A 452 -18.74 10.76 13.70
N CYS A 453 -18.30 11.98 13.94
CA CYS A 453 -18.37 12.61 15.26
C CYS A 453 -19.54 13.59 15.33
N PHE A 454 -20.03 13.85 16.54
CA PHE A 454 -21.18 14.72 16.72
C PHE A 454 -20.87 16.20 16.46
N ASN A 455 -19.59 16.59 16.40
CA ASN A 455 -19.17 17.89 15.87
C ASN A 455 -19.37 18.03 14.34
N GLY A 456 -19.73 16.95 13.64
CA GLY A 456 -19.99 16.92 12.20
C GLY A 456 -18.82 16.42 11.34
N SER A 457 -17.70 16.03 11.94
CA SER A 457 -16.58 15.41 11.22
C SER A 457 -16.90 13.97 10.81
N LEU A 458 -16.21 13.49 9.78
CA LEU A 458 -16.37 12.13 9.24
C LEU A 458 -14.99 11.62 8.83
N ASN A 459 -14.66 10.39 9.16
CA ASN A 459 -13.42 9.75 8.73
C ASN A 459 -13.68 8.28 8.39
N THR A 460 -13.62 7.97 7.09
CA THR A 460 -13.94 6.63 6.59
C THR A 460 -12.92 6.13 5.57
N GLY A 461 -12.63 4.82 5.63
CA GLY A 461 -11.88 4.07 4.64
C GLY A 461 -12.80 3.10 3.91
N LEU A 462 -12.45 2.71 2.69
CA LEU A 462 -13.20 1.67 1.97
C LEU A 462 -13.02 0.31 2.65
N THR A 463 -14.04 -0.54 2.64
CA THR A 463 -13.94 -1.92 3.13
C THR A 463 -13.23 -2.80 2.09
N LEU A 464 -11.91 -2.65 2.05
CA LEU A 464 -10.97 -3.41 1.22
C LEU A 464 -9.99 -4.17 2.09
N ARG A 465 -9.34 -5.19 1.50
CA ARG A 465 -8.36 -6.04 2.19
C ARG A 465 -8.90 -6.51 3.55
N THR A 466 -10.11 -7.08 3.50
CA THR A 466 -10.92 -7.41 4.67
C THR A 466 -11.20 -8.90 4.72
N VAL A 467 -11.13 -9.46 5.92
CA VAL A 467 -11.60 -10.79 6.26
C VAL A 467 -12.90 -10.63 7.05
N LYS A 468 -13.98 -11.22 6.54
CA LYS A 468 -15.19 -11.46 7.33
C LYS A 468 -15.06 -12.82 8.00
N LEU A 469 -15.02 -12.84 9.33
CA LEU A 469 -14.95 -14.06 10.12
C LEU A 469 -16.30 -14.33 10.77
N ASN A 470 -16.84 -15.53 10.53
CA ASN A 470 -18.04 -16.01 11.21
C ASN A 470 -17.86 -17.48 11.57
N SER A 471 -17.92 -17.77 12.87
CA SER A 471 -17.89 -19.14 13.39
C SER A 471 -16.73 -20.03 12.88
N GLY A 472 -15.52 -19.50 12.73
CA GLY A 472 -14.36 -20.25 12.20
C GLY A 472 -14.24 -20.28 10.67
N LEU A 473 -15.13 -19.60 9.94
CA LEU A 473 -15.04 -19.44 8.49
C LEU A 473 -14.58 -18.02 8.14
N ALA A 474 -13.46 -17.92 7.44
CA ALA A 474 -12.95 -16.68 6.86
C ALA A 474 -13.44 -16.53 5.42
N GLN A 475 -14.09 -15.42 5.12
CA GLN A 475 -14.48 -15.02 3.78
C GLN A 475 -13.68 -13.78 3.36
N ILE A 476 -12.99 -13.90 2.23
CA ILE A 476 -12.15 -12.86 1.64
C ILE A 476 -12.71 -12.55 0.26
N ARG A 477 -13.30 -11.36 0.10
CA ARG A 477 -13.74 -10.87 -1.20
C ARG A 477 -12.65 -10.00 -1.82
N VAL A 478 -12.33 -10.25 -3.09
CA VAL A 478 -11.27 -9.56 -3.84
C VAL A 478 -11.69 -9.30 -5.28
N GLY A 479 -11.19 -8.21 -5.85
CA GLY A 479 -11.45 -7.78 -7.21
C GLY A 479 -10.26 -7.05 -7.83
N ALA A 480 -10.38 -6.78 -9.12
CA ALA A 480 -9.42 -6.06 -9.93
C ALA A 480 -10.16 -5.15 -10.92
N THR A 481 -9.56 -4.01 -11.22
CA THR A 481 -10.11 -3.06 -12.18
C THR A 481 -9.99 -3.63 -13.57
N LEU A 482 -11.12 -3.71 -14.28
CA LEU A 482 -11.16 -4.20 -15.65
C LEU A 482 -11.31 -3.04 -16.62
N LEU A 483 -10.49 -3.08 -17.67
CA LEU A 483 -10.60 -2.25 -18.86
C LEU A 483 -10.82 -3.14 -20.09
N TYR A 484 -11.09 -2.51 -21.25
CA TYR A 484 -11.22 -3.24 -22.51
C TYR A 484 -9.99 -4.12 -22.82
N ASP A 485 -8.80 -3.62 -22.53
CA ASP A 485 -7.52 -4.28 -22.80
C ASP A 485 -7.11 -5.29 -21.71
N SER A 486 -7.92 -5.48 -20.66
CA SER A 486 -7.63 -6.46 -19.61
C SER A 486 -7.52 -7.89 -20.15
N ILE A 487 -6.56 -8.63 -19.60
CA ILE A 487 -6.25 -10.02 -19.96
C ILE A 487 -6.86 -10.95 -18.90
N PRO A 488 -7.86 -11.79 -19.23
CA PRO A 488 -8.65 -12.53 -18.24
C PRO A 488 -7.84 -13.31 -17.20
N GLU A 489 -6.82 -14.06 -17.62
CA GLU A 489 -5.99 -14.87 -16.74
C GLU A 489 -5.09 -14.02 -15.84
N SER A 490 -4.60 -12.89 -16.35
CA SER A 490 -3.78 -11.94 -15.57
C SER A 490 -4.60 -11.28 -14.48
N GLU A 491 -5.83 -10.86 -14.77
CA GLU A 491 -6.71 -10.22 -13.78
C GLU A 491 -7.16 -11.21 -12.70
N GLU A 492 -7.47 -12.46 -13.05
CA GLU A 492 -7.73 -13.50 -12.06
C GLU A 492 -6.52 -13.70 -11.14
N GLN A 493 -5.31 -13.79 -11.71
CA GLN A 493 -4.08 -13.91 -10.92
C GLN A 493 -3.84 -12.69 -10.01
N GLU A 494 -4.17 -11.47 -10.46
CA GLU A 494 -4.10 -10.26 -9.65
C GLU A 494 -5.00 -10.34 -8.42
N THR A 495 -6.24 -10.82 -8.57
CA THR A 495 -7.14 -10.97 -7.41
C THR A 495 -6.59 -11.95 -6.37
N LEU A 496 -5.94 -13.04 -6.80
CA LEU A 496 -5.30 -14.01 -5.92
C LEU A 496 -4.09 -13.40 -5.20
N THR A 497 -3.28 -12.61 -5.91
CA THR A 497 -2.15 -11.87 -5.32
C THR A 497 -2.64 -10.86 -4.27
N LYS A 498 -3.73 -10.13 -4.54
CA LYS A 498 -4.36 -9.22 -3.57
C LYS A 498 -4.90 -9.97 -2.33
N ALA A 499 -5.35 -11.21 -2.50
CA ALA A 499 -5.83 -12.05 -1.40
C ALA A 499 -4.71 -12.70 -0.58
N GLN A 500 -3.50 -12.85 -1.12
CA GLN A 500 -2.43 -13.64 -0.53
C GLN A 500 -2.06 -13.17 0.89
N ALA A 501 -1.92 -11.86 1.09
CA ALA A 501 -1.61 -11.29 2.40
C ALA A 501 -2.71 -11.60 3.45
N LEU A 502 -3.97 -11.59 3.03
CA LEU A 502 -5.11 -11.92 3.88
C LEU A 502 -5.08 -13.41 4.25
N MET A 503 -4.83 -14.27 3.27
CA MET A 503 -4.71 -15.72 3.47
C MET A 503 -3.54 -16.10 4.38
N GLU A 504 -2.40 -15.39 4.27
CA GLU A 504 -1.26 -15.59 5.16
C GLU A 504 -1.59 -15.21 6.60
N ALA A 505 -2.36 -14.13 6.80
CA ALA A 505 -2.73 -13.67 8.13
C ALA A 505 -3.69 -14.61 8.90
N LEU A 506 -4.38 -15.51 8.20
CA LEU A 506 -5.22 -16.56 8.80
C LEU A 506 -4.41 -17.70 9.44
N ARG A 507 -3.09 -17.74 9.23
CA ARG A 507 -2.22 -18.79 9.78
C ARG A 507 -1.69 -18.37 11.14
N PRO A 508 -1.44 -19.32 12.06
CA PRO A 508 -0.73 -19.03 13.30
C PRO A 508 0.60 -18.34 13.00
N ALA A 509 0.96 -17.36 13.82
CA ALA A 509 2.20 -16.62 13.64
C ALA A 509 3.39 -17.58 13.57
N GLN A 510 4.05 -17.66 12.42
CA GLN A 510 5.38 -18.24 12.33
C GLN A 510 6.35 -17.18 12.83
N GLU A 511 7.11 -17.49 13.89
CA GLU A 511 8.32 -16.74 14.25
C GLU A 511 9.29 -16.85 13.07
N LYS A 512 9.18 -15.93 12.10
CA LYS A 512 10.30 -15.62 11.24
C LYS A 512 11.29 -14.88 12.13
N SER A 513 12.35 -15.58 12.49
CA SER A 513 13.60 -14.94 12.90
C SER A 513 13.96 -13.95 11.78
N ASP A 514 13.74 -12.67 12.02
CA ASP A 514 14.34 -11.58 11.24
C ASP A 514 15.85 -11.55 11.51
N LEU A 515 16.51 -12.65 11.16
CA LEU A 515 17.88 -12.58 10.72
C LEU A 515 17.76 -12.19 9.26
N LEU A 516 17.95 -10.89 9.00
CA LEU A 516 18.42 -10.45 7.71
C LEU A 516 19.64 -11.33 7.39
N ASP A 517 19.42 -12.37 6.60
CA ASP A 517 20.48 -13.06 5.89
C ASP A 517 21.06 -11.99 4.97
N HIS A 518 22.04 -11.25 5.48
CA HIS A 518 23.11 -10.74 4.67
C HIS A 518 23.74 -11.96 4.05
N ASN A 519 23.14 -12.43 2.95
CA ASN A 519 23.59 -13.56 2.18
C ASN A 519 25.04 -13.23 1.81
N PRO A 520 26.04 -13.81 2.48
CA PRO A 520 27.42 -13.57 2.10
C PRO A 520 27.52 -14.19 0.72
N LEU A 521 27.95 -13.40 -0.26
CA LEU A 521 28.11 -13.81 -1.65
C LEU A 521 28.58 -15.27 -1.73
N LYS A 522 27.83 -16.07 -2.50
CA LYS A 522 28.11 -17.49 -2.70
C LYS A 522 29.58 -17.64 -3.12
N LYS A 523 30.28 -18.55 -2.44
CA LYS A 523 31.72 -18.87 -2.58
C LYS A 523 32.66 -17.69 -2.29
N ALA A 524 33.04 -17.53 -1.01
CA ALA A 524 34.25 -16.81 -0.66
C ALA A 524 35.45 -17.44 -1.40
N ILE A 525 36.04 -16.70 -2.34
CA ILE A 525 37.30 -17.08 -3.00
C ILE A 525 38.41 -16.83 -1.98
N LYS A 526 38.65 -17.79 -1.08
CA LYS A 526 39.75 -17.69 -0.13
C LYS A 526 41.08 -17.84 -0.87
N HIS A 527 42.01 -16.91 -0.64
CA HIS A 527 43.44 -16.96 -1.01
C HIS A 527 43.85 -16.51 -2.43
N GLN A 528 43.14 -15.57 -3.06
CA GLN A 528 43.67 -14.86 -4.24
C GLN A 528 44.17 -13.46 -3.84
N HIS A 529 45.40 -13.13 -4.23
CA HIS A 529 46.00 -11.81 -4.09
C HIS A 529 45.88 -11.02 -5.39
N VAL A 530 45.08 -9.95 -5.36
CA VAL A 530 44.80 -9.08 -6.51
C VAL A 530 45.59 -7.79 -6.37
N LEU A 531 46.46 -7.50 -7.34
CA LEU A 531 47.11 -6.20 -7.46
C LEU A 531 46.24 -5.28 -8.32
N LEU A 532 45.55 -4.33 -7.70
CA LEU A 532 44.77 -3.29 -8.38
C LEU A 532 45.64 -2.06 -8.62
N ILE A 533 46.04 -1.86 -9.87
CA ILE A 533 46.91 -0.75 -10.27
C ILE A 533 46.06 0.50 -10.51
N ASP A 534 46.19 1.47 -9.62
CA ASP A 534 45.48 2.76 -9.63
C ASP A 534 46.13 3.74 -10.63
N HIS A 535 45.40 4.05 -11.71
CA HIS A 535 45.76 5.02 -12.74
C HIS A 535 45.11 6.39 -12.48
N GLU A 536 44.97 6.81 -11.22
CA GLU A 536 44.42 8.11 -10.84
C GLU A 536 42.93 8.28 -11.12
N ASP A 537 42.18 7.19 -11.01
CA ASP A 537 40.72 7.21 -11.07
C ASP A 537 40.08 7.29 -9.69
N SER A 538 38.98 8.04 -9.59
CA SER A 538 38.29 8.28 -8.32
C SER A 538 37.46 7.09 -7.84
N PHE A 539 37.23 6.07 -8.68
CA PHE A 539 36.39 4.91 -8.39
C PHE A 539 37.18 3.66 -7.97
N VAL A 540 38.52 3.73 -7.92
CA VAL A 540 39.39 2.57 -7.66
C VAL A 540 39.10 1.87 -6.32
N HIS A 541 38.72 2.63 -5.28
CA HIS A 541 38.40 2.06 -3.97
C HIS A 541 37.04 1.35 -3.94
N THR A 542 36.09 1.75 -4.79
CA THR A 542 34.83 1.02 -4.96
C THR A 542 35.09 -0.34 -5.61
N LEU A 543 35.92 -0.38 -6.66
CA LEU A 543 36.39 -1.63 -7.27
C LEU A 543 37.09 -2.53 -6.24
N SER A 544 38.04 -1.96 -5.50
CA SER A 544 38.75 -2.68 -4.42
C SER A 544 37.78 -3.28 -3.41
N SER A 545 36.79 -2.50 -2.96
CA SER A 545 35.79 -2.97 -1.99
C SER A 545 34.93 -4.11 -2.54
N TYR A 546 34.52 -4.06 -3.82
CA TYR A 546 33.74 -5.12 -4.44
C TYR A 546 34.54 -6.41 -4.55
N ILE A 547 35.80 -6.32 -5.00
CA ILE A 547 36.70 -7.48 -5.10
C ILE A 547 36.98 -8.08 -3.71
N GLN A 548 37.24 -7.25 -2.70
CA GLN A 548 37.40 -7.71 -1.31
C GLN A 548 36.14 -8.39 -0.76
N SER A 549 34.95 -7.88 -1.11
CA SER A 549 33.68 -8.49 -0.68
C SER A 549 33.45 -9.89 -1.26
N LEU A 550 34.10 -10.21 -2.38
CA LEU A 550 34.10 -11.55 -2.99
C LEU A 550 35.14 -12.51 -2.37
N GLY A 551 35.94 -12.01 -1.41
CA GLY A 551 36.88 -12.80 -0.61
C GLY A 551 38.35 -12.68 -1.00
N ALA A 552 38.68 -11.92 -2.06
CA ALA A 552 40.06 -11.71 -2.49
C ALA A 552 40.80 -10.68 -1.62
N GLU A 553 42.11 -10.86 -1.46
CA GLU A 553 43.00 -9.88 -0.82
C GLU A 553 43.47 -8.88 -1.88
N VAL A 554 43.13 -7.60 -1.70
CA VAL A 554 43.41 -6.56 -2.71
C VAL A 554 44.45 -5.59 -2.21
N THR A 555 45.54 -5.46 -2.95
CA THR A 555 46.56 -4.41 -2.77
C THR A 555 46.37 -3.36 -3.85
N VAL A 556 46.04 -2.12 -3.44
CA VAL A 556 45.87 -0.98 -4.36
C VAL A 556 47.15 -0.16 -4.40
N MET A 557 47.75 0.02 -5.58
CA MET A 557 48.99 0.79 -5.72
C MET A 557 48.96 1.71 -6.94
N ARG A 558 49.59 2.88 -6.81
CA ARG A 558 49.88 3.75 -7.96
C ARG A 558 50.77 3.04 -8.97
N SER A 559 50.55 3.30 -10.26
CA SER A 559 51.22 2.62 -11.38
C SER A 559 52.75 2.51 -11.26
N VAL A 560 53.43 3.56 -10.78
CA VAL A 560 54.90 3.56 -10.58
C VAL A 560 55.33 2.50 -9.57
N HIS A 561 54.70 2.48 -8.39
CA HIS A 561 55.05 1.54 -7.33
C HIS A 561 54.61 0.11 -7.66
N ALA A 562 53.46 -0.04 -8.35
CA ALA A 562 52.99 -1.33 -8.81
C ALA A 562 54.00 -1.99 -9.78
N ARG A 563 54.59 -1.22 -10.71
CA ARG A 563 55.65 -1.72 -11.60
C ARG A 563 56.89 -2.18 -10.84
N GLU A 564 57.29 -1.46 -9.78
CA GLU A 564 58.41 -1.87 -8.94
C GLU A 564 58.13 -3.18 -8.21
N LEU A 565 56.94 -3.32 -7.62
CA LEU A 565 56.48 -4.55 -6.99
C LEU A 565 56.49 -5.70 -8.01
N LEU A 566 55.88 -5.50 -9.18
CA LEU A 566 55.82 -6.53 -10.24
C LEU A 566 57.23 -6.94 -10.71
N LYS A 567 58.20 -6.02 -10.80
CA LYS A 567 59.59 -6.39 -11.15
C LYS A 567 60.22 -7.27 -10.09
N ARG A 568 60.04 -6.93 -8.81
CA ARG A 568 60.64 -7.63 -7.66
C ARG A 568 59.95 -8.96 -7.31
N MET A 569 58.62 -9.02 -7.43
CA MET A 569 57.76 -10.13 -6.99
C MET A 569 58.06 -10.58 -5.55
N ASP A 570 58.24 -9.62 -4.65
CA ASP A 570 58.45 -9.84 -3.21
C ASP A 570 57.14 -10.08 -2.43
N GLU A 571 55.99 -9.81 -3.05
CA GLU A 571 54.65 -10.13 -2.53
C GLU A 571 53.88 -11.04 -3.53
N PRO A 572 52.99 -11.93 -3.04
CA PRO A 572 52.18 -12.77 -3.91
C PRO A 572 51.20 -11.93 -4.74
N VAL A 573 51.10 -12.22 -6.04
CA VAL A 573 50.15 -11.60 -6.97
C VAL A 573 49.63 -12.69 -7.89
N ASP A 574 48.32 -12.96 -7.82
CA ASP A 574 47.63 -13.99 -8.62
C ASP A 574 46.87 -13.39 -9.81
N LEU A 575 46.44 -12.13 -9.69
CA LEU A 575 45.73 -11.39 -10.73
C LEU A 575 46.13 -9.91 -10.69
N VAL A 576 46.35 -9.30 -11.85
CA VAL A 576 46.57 -7.86 -11.98
C VAL A 576 45.35 -7.21 -12.62
N ILE A 577 44.81 -6.20 -11.96
CA ILE A 577 43.71 -5.40 -12.51
C ILE A 577 44.22 -4.00 -12.86
N LEU A 578 44.08 -3.63 -14.12
CA LEU A 578 44.39 -2.28 -14.62
C LEU A 578 43.14 -1.42 -14.47
N SER A 579 43.15 -0.53 -13.48
CA SER A 579 42.01 0.35 -13.19
C SER A 579 41.76 1.37 -14.30
N PRO A 580 40.59 2.02 -14.30
CA PRO A 580 40.34 3.21 -15.12
C PRO A 580 41.33 4.34 -14.81
N GLY A 581 41.32 5.40 -15.62
CA GLY A 581 42.13 6.58 -15.39
C GLY A 581 41.90 7.68 -16.44
N PRO A 582 42.36 8.91 -16.19
CA PRO A 582 42.24 10.01 -17.12
C PRO A 582 43.33 9.98 -18.20
N GLY A 583 42.98 10.42 -19.42
CA GLY A 583 43.93 10.52 -20.54
C GLY A 583 44.06 9.22 -21.32
N ASP A 584 45.24 8.97 -21.87
CA ASP A 584 45.57 7.80 -22.68
C ASP A 584 46.48 6.81 -21.93
N PRO A 585 46.66 5.57 -22.44
CA PRO A 585 47.49 4.56 -21.78
C PRO A 585 48.96 4.96 -21.60
N ASP A 586 49.51 5.78 -22.51
CA ASP A 586 50.89 6.25 -22.50
C ASP A 586 51.21 7.11 -21.27
N ARG A 587 50.26 7.93 -20.81
CA ARG A 587 50.40 8.74 -19.59
C ARG A 587 50.89 7.94 -18.37
N PHE A 588 50.51 6.66 -18.28
CA PHE A 588 50.86 5.80 -17.14
C PHE A 588 51.91 4.75 -17.45
N ASN A 589 52.53 4.82 -18.64
CA ASN A 589 53.46 3.83 -19.16
C ASN A 589 52.86 2.41 -19.13
N MET A 590 51.58 2.28 -19.51
CA MET A 590 50.82 1.03 -19.37
C MET A 590 51.44 -0.13 -20.16
N LYS A 591 52.09 0.17 -21.29
CA LYS A 591 52.85 -0.80 -22.09
C LYS A 591 53.91 -1.54 -21.29
N GLU A 592 54.68 -0.83 -20.46
CA GLU A 592 55.70 -1.45 -19.61
C GLU A 592 55.05 -2.35 -18.54
N THR A 593 53.95 -1.90 -17.93
CA THR A 593 53.20 -2.69 -16.95
C THR A 593 52.70 -4.00 -17.55
N ILE A 594 52.04 -3.95 -18.71
CA ILE A 594 51.49 -5.13 -19.40
C ILE A 594 52.62 -6.10 -19.81
N GLN A 595 53.73 -5.59 -20.34
CA GLN A 595 54.91 -6.39 -20.70
C GLN A 595 55.42 -7.19 -19.48
N ILE A 596 55.57 -6.55 -18.32
CA ILE A 596 56.06 -7.21 -17.10
C ILE A 596 55.11 -8.32 -16.65
N CYS A 597 53.79 -8.08 -16.68
CA CYS A 597 52.78 -9.08 -16.33
C CYS A 597 52.85 -10.30 -17.26
N LEU A 598 52.99 -10.08 -18.57
CA LEU A 598 53.11 -11.14 -19.56
C LEU A 598 54.38 -11.98 -19.40
N GLU A 599 55.52 -11.33 -19.16
CA GLU A 599 56.80 -12.01 -18.89
C GLU A 599 56.73 -12.90 -17.64
N LYS A 600 55.86 -12.55 -16.68
CA LYS A 600 55.64 -13.30 -15.44
C LYS A 600 54.47 -14.28 -15.51
N GLY A 601 53.76 -14.34 -16.63
CA GLY A 601 52.60 -15.20 -16.81
C GLY A 601 51.40 -14.83 -15.93
N LEU A 602 51.29 -13.56 -15.51
CA LEU A 602 50.20 -13.08 -14.66
C LEU A 602 48.93 -12.81 -15.47
N PRO A 603 47.75 -13.30 -15.02
CA PRO A 603 46.45 -12.89 -15.55
C PRO A 603 46.22 -11.38 -15.46
N LEU A 604 45.53 -10.83 -16.46
CA LEU A 604 45.22 -9.40 -16.55
C LEU A 604 43.72 -9.15 -16.77
N PHE A 605 43.17 -8.22 -16.00
CA PHE A 605 41.87 -7.65 -16.26
C PHE A 605 41.93 -6.13 -16.43
N GLY A 606 41.54 -5.62 -17.59
CA GLY A 606 41.53 -4.18 -17.88
C GLY A 606 40.15 -3.55 -17.72
N ILE A 607 40.06 -2.38 -17.09
CA ILE A 607 38.80 -1.62 -16.97
C ILE A 607 39.00 -0.22 -17.55
N CYS A 608 38.14 0.17 -18.49
CA CYS A 608 38.16 1.47 -19.15
C CYS A 608 39.54 1.79 -19.78
N LEU A 609 40.36 2.61 -19.13
CA LEU A 609 41.75 2.88 -19.54
C LEU A 609 42.57 1.59 -19.62
N GLY A 610 42.33 0.61 -18.74
CA GLY A 610 42.96 -0.70 -18.79
C GLY A 610 42.64 -1.49 -20.07
N LEU A 611 41.39 -1.41 -20.57
CA LEU A 611 41.04 -2.00 -21.87
C LEU A 611 41.79 -1.30 -23.00
N GLN A 612 41.81 0.03 -22.97
CA GLN A 612 42.47 0.84 -24.00
C GLN A 612 43.96 0.50 -24.10
N GLY A 613 44.65 0.38 -22.96
CA GLY A 613 46.07 0.01 -22.96
C GLY A 613 46.33 -1.44 -23.40
N LEU A 614 45.43 -2.38 -23.10
CA LEU A 614 45.53 -3.75 -23.62
C LEU A 614 45.37 -3.77 -25.14
N VAL A 615 44.39 -3.04 -25.69
CA VAL A 615 44.20 -2.95 -27.14
C VAL A 615 45.43 -2.36 -27.83
N GLU A 616 45.95 -1.25 -27.32
CA GLU A 616 47.14 -0.59 -27.87
C GLU A 616 48.39 -1.49 -27.76
N TYR A 617 48.58 -2.17 -26.62
CA TYR A 617 49.72 -3.07 -26.40
C TYR A 617 49.79 -4.20 -27.43
N PHE A 618 48.66 -4.83 -27.76
CA PHE A 618 48.59 -5.90 -28.76
C PHE A 618 48.54 -5.39 -30.22
N GLY A 619 48.68 -4.07 -30.44
CA GLY A 619 48.77 -3.48 -31.77
C GLY A 619 47.43 -3.04 -32.38
N GLY A 620 46.40 -2.88 -31.56
CA GLY A 620 45.13 -2.27 -31.97
C GLY A 620 45.19 -0.74 -32.07
N GLU A 621 44.10 -0.14 -32.56
CA GLU A 621 43.95 1.31 -32.73
C GLU A 621 42.85 1.84 -31.81
N LEU A 622 43.14 2.95 -31.12
CA LEU A 622 42.18 3.72 -30.34
C LEU A 622 41.71 4.96 -31.13
N ASP A 623 40.47 5.38 -30.92
CA ASP A 623 39.93 6.61 -31.50
C ASP A 623 38.97 7.30 -30.51
N PHE A 624 38.55 8.52 -30.83
CA PHE A 624 37.63 9.30 -30.01
C PHE A 624 36.18 9.04 -30.42
N LEU A 625 35.32 8.90 -29.41
CA LEU A 625 33.88 8.94 -29.63
C LEU A 625 33.48 10.27 -30.26
N SER A 626 32.59 10.23 -31.25
CA SER A 626 31.95 11.43 -31.80
C SER A 626 31.19 12.23 -30.74
N TYR A 627 30.70 11.53 -29.70
CA TYR A 627 30.12 12.11 -28.50
C TYR A 627 30.68 11.41 -27.24
N PRO A 628 31.42 12.12 -26.36
CA PRO A 628 31.96 11.56 -25.13
C PRO A 628 30.89 10.93 -24.21
N SER A 629 31.18 9.75 -23.67
CA SER A 629 30.30 9.01 -22.76
C SER A 629 30.77 9.15 -21.33
N HIS A 630 30.55 10.33 -20.72
CA HIS A 630 30.88 10.61 -19.33
C HIS A 630 29.63 10.55 -18.46
N GLY A 631 29.52 9.56 -17.58
CA GLY A 631 28.35 9.41 -16.72
C GLY A 631 27.10 8.93 -17.46
N LYS A 632 27.27 8.15 -18.53
CA LYS A 632 26.17 7.65 -19.37
C LYS A 632 25.91 6.17 -19.15
N LYS A 633 24.62 5.81 -19.05
CA LYS A 633 24.14 4.43 -19.06
C LYS A 633 23.90 4.01 -20.51
N SER A 634 24.45 2.87 -20.93
CA SER A 634 24.23 2.30 -22.27
C SER A 634 23.82 0.83 -22.18
N LEU A 635 22.99 0.38 -23.12
CA LEU A 635 22.70 -1.04 -23.28
C LEU A 635 23.92 -1.72 -23.91
N VAL A 636 24.42 -2.76 -23.25
CA VAL A 636 25.54 -3.59 -23.69
C VAL A 636 25.00 -4.95 -24.11
N LYS A 637 25.39 -5.39 -25.30
CA LYS A 637 25.03 -6.67 -25.89
C LYS A 637 26.26 -7.57 -25.95
N GLN A 638 26.14 -8.77 -25.41
CA GLN A 638 27.16 -9.82 -25.55
C GLN A 638 27.16 -10.36 -26.99
N THR A 639 28.35 -10.46 -27.60
CA THR A 639 28.54 -10.84 -29.02
C THR A 639 29.07 -12.27 -29.19
N GLY A 640 29.48 -12.94 -28.13
CA GLY A 640 29.97 -14.32 -28.15
C GLY A 640 30.06 -14.93 -26.74
N ASP A 641 30.54 -16.17 -26.67
CA ASP A 641 30.84 -16.82 -25.39
C ASP A 641 31.99 -16.09 -24.71
N SER A 642 31.83 -15.83 -23.41
CA SER A 642 32.80 -15.08 -22.60
C SER A 642 32.91 -15.70 -21.23
N LYS A 643 34.14 -15.76 -20.72
CA LYS A 643 34.40 -16.19 -19.34
C LYS A 643 33.88 -15.15 -18.33
N VAL A 644 33.96 -13.88 -18.70
CA VAL A 644 33.61 -12.72 -17.85
C VAL A 644 32.10 -12.51 -17.74
N PHE A 645 31.31 -12.93 -18.74
CA PHE A 645 29.86 -12.71 -18.79
C PHE A 645 28.99 -13.92 -18.37
N GLN A 646 29.57 -14.95 -17.76
CA GLN A 646 28.79 -16.09 -17.26
C GLN A 646 27.73 -15.62 -16.24
N GLU A 647 26.50 -16.12 -16.36
CA GLU A 647 25.37 -15.74 -15.49
C GLU A 647 24.97 -14.25 -15.55
N ILE A 648 25.50 -13.49 -16.51
CA ILE A 648 25.06 -12.13 -16.82
C ILE A 648 24.11 -12.19 -18.03
N PRO A 649 22.94 -11.51 -18.00
CA PRO A 649 22.02 -11.48 -19.14
C PRO A 649 22.70 -11.01 -20.43
N LYS A 650 22.30 -11.61 -21.57
CA LYS A 650 22.83 -11.28 -22.91
C LYS A 650 22.79 -9.77 -23.22
N PHE A 651 21.80 -9.08 -22.67
CA PHE A 651 21.64 -7.63 -22.72
C PHE A 651 21.59 -7.09 -21.29
N PHE A 652 22.46 -6.14 -20.95
CA PHE A 652 22.47 -5.49 -19.63
C PHE A 652 22.90 -4.03 -19.77
N TYR A 653 22.58 -3.20 -18.78
CA TYR A 653 23.01 -1.80 -18.77
C TYR A 653 24.34 -1.64 -18.04
N ALA A 654 25.22 -0.80 -18.59
CA ALA A 654 26.50 -0.47 -17.96
C ALA A 654 26.80 1.03 -18.00
N GLY A 655 27.53 1.50 -16.98
CA GLY A 655 28.00 2.87 -16.87
C GLY A 655 29.28 3.12 -17.65
N ARG A 656 29.29 4.17 -18.47
CA ARG A 656 30.45 4.60 -19.27
C ARG A 656 30.99 5.93 -18.76
N TYR A 657 32.31 6.00 -18.64
CA TYR A 657 33.08 7.22 -18.33
C TYR A 657 34.30 7.35 -19.25
N HIS A 658 34.08 7.35 -20.57
CA HIS A 658 35.17 7.37 -21.54
C HIS A 658 34.90 8.30 -22.74
N SER A 659 35.98 8.87 -23.26
CA SER A 659 36.01 9.55 -24.56
C SER A 659 36.69 8.71 -25.64
N ILE A 660 37.55 7.78 -25.23
CA ILE A 660 38.40 6.96 -26.10
C ILE A 660 37.81 5.55 -26.14
N TYR A 661 37.77 4.95 -27.32
CA TYR A 661 37.30 3.59 -27.51
C TYR A 661 38.25 2.80 -28.43
N ALA A 662 38.17 1.47 -28.35
CA ALA A 662 38.88 0.58 -29.25
C ALA A 662 38.22 0.55 -30.63
N LYS A 663 38.91 1.06 -31.65
CA LYS A 663 38.42 1.14 -33.03
C LYS A 663 38.78 -0.11 -33.84
N ASN A 664 40.05 -0.50 -33.83
CA ASN A 664 40.53 -1.70 -34.51
C ASN A 664 41.19 -2.62 -33.49
N LEU A 665 40.86 -3.90 -33.54
CA LEU A 665 41.45 -4.92 -32.68
C LEU A 665 42.43 -5.78 -33.49
N PRO A 666 43.56 -6.18 -32.88
CA PRO A 666 44.46 -7.16 -33.45
C PRO A 666 43.84 -8.56 -33.42
N ASP A 667 44.36 -9.47 -34.23
CA ASP A 667 43.84 -10.84 -34.36
C ASP A 667 43.89 -11.64 -33.05
N ASP A 668 44.72 -11.26 -32.08
CA ASP A 668 44.84 -11.95 -30.79
C ASP A 668 43.67 -11.68 -29.84
N LEU A 669 42.89 -10.62 -30.08
CA LEU A 669 41.78 -10.18 -29.24
C LEU A 669 40.42 -10.43 -29.89
N THR A 670 39.46 -10.92 -29.11
CA THR A 670 38.08 -11.17 -29.54
C THR A 670 37.14 -10.22 -28.84
N VAL A 671 36.25 -9.57 -29.59
CA VAL A 671 35.18 -8.73 -29.02
C VAL A 671 34.09 -9.62 -28.42
N THR A 672 33.86 -9.47 -27.11
CA THR A 672 32.86 -10.25 -26.37
C THR A 672 31.60 -9.45 -26.02
N ALA A 673 31.66 -8.11 -26.10
CA ALA A 673 30.47 -7.27 -26.01
C ALA A 673 30.62 -5.94 -26.76
N CYS A 674 29.49 -5.39 -27.22
CA CYS A 674 29.40 -4.06 -27.84
C CYS A 674 28.16 -3.28 -27.36
N THR A 675 28.13 -1.97 -27.63
CA THR A 675 26.88 -1.17 -27.53
C THR A 675 26.02 -1.32 -28.78
N GLU A 676 24.81 -0.74 -28.77
CA GLU A 676 23.94 -0.67 -29.94
C GLU A 676 24.58 0.03 -31.16
N ASP A 677 25.43 1.03 -30.91
CA ASP A 677 26.21 1.73 -31.96
C ASP A 677 27.56 1.03 -32.28
N ASP A 678 27.67 -0.28 -32.03
CA ASP A 678 28.84 -1.13 -32.30
C ASP A 678 30.17 -0.72 -31.65
N TYR A 679 30.17 0.18 -30.65
CA TYR A 679 31.36 0.44 -29.85
C TYR A 679 31.74 -0.77 -28.99
N VAL A 680 33.02 -1.16 -29.04
CA VAL A 680 33.58 -2.29 -28.28
C VAL A 680 33.50 -2.03 -26.78
N MET A 681 32.81 -2.91 -26.07
CA MET A 681 32.57 -2.82 -24.63
C MET A 681 33.33 -3.87 -23.82
N ALA A 682 33.72 -4.98 -24.43
CA ALA A 682 34.54 -5.99 -23.78
C ALA A 682 35.36 -6.79 -24.79
N ILE A 683 36.52 -7.25 -24.34
CA ILE A 683 37.46 -8.05 -25.10
C ILE A 683 38.00 -9.21 -24.27
N GLU A 684 38.37 -10.30 -24.93
CA GLU A 684 39.13 -11.41 -24.35
C GLU A 684 40.26 -11.82 -25.30
N HIS A 685 41.42 -12.15 -24.75
CA HIS A 685 42.52 -12.72 -25.54
C HIS A 685 42.22 -14.18 -25.88
N LYS A 686 42.54 -14.61 -27.10
CA LYS A 686 42.23 -15.96 -27.61
C LYS A 686 42.92 -17.12 -26.86
N THR A 687 44.01 -16.85 -26.13
CA THR A 687 44.91 -17.88 -25.59
C THR A 687 45.45 -17.54 -24.21
N LEU A 688 45.74 -16.25 -23.93
CA LEU A 688 46.21 -15.78 -22.64
C LEU A 688 45.06 -15.51 -21.66
N PRO A 689 45.26 -15.60 -20.34
CA PRO A 689 44.26 -15.27 -19.32
C PRO A 689 44.08 -13.75 -19.19
N ILE A 690 43.58 -13.12 -20.25
CA ILE A 690 43.42 -11.67 -20.36
C ILE A 690 42.01 -11.35 -20.83
N ALA A 691 41.33 -10.51 -20.07
CA ALA A 691 40.06 -9.93 -20.46
C ALA A 691 40.02 -8.44 -20.12
N ALA A 692 39.12 -7.69 -20.75
CA ALA A 692 38.93 -6.29 -20.38
C ALA A 692 37.52 -5.82 -20.71
N VAL A 693 37.08 -4.78 -20.02
CA VAL A 693 35.81 -4.08 -20.26
C VAL A 693 36.04 -2.58 -20.38
N GLN A 694 35.29 -1.93 -21.26
CA GLN A 694 35.40 -0.48 -21.51
C GLN A 694 34.51 0.33 -20.55
N PHE A 695 33.42 -0.27 -20.09
CA PHE A 695 32.53 0.30 -19.08
C PHE A 695 33.06 0.03 -17.67
N HIS A 696 32.38 0.58 -16.65
CA HIS A 696 32.77 0.53 -15.25
C HIS A 696 31.88 -0.46 -14.48
N PRO A 697 32.37 -1.66 -14.12
CA PRO A 697 31.61 -2.65 -13.34
C PRO A 697 31.16 -2.12 -11.97
N GLU A 698 31.96 -1.24 -11.36
CA GLU A 698 31.72 -0.64 -10.05
C GLU A 698 30.67 0.47 -10.05
N SER A 699 30.30 0.99 -11.22
CA SER A 699 29.38 2.11 -11.34
C SER A 699 27.97 1.73 -10.88
N ILE A 700 27.29 2.68 -10.22
CA ILE A 700 25.86 2.56 -9.88
C ILE A 700 24.99 2.26 -11.11
N MET A 701 25.40 2.70 -12.30
CA MET A 701 24.70 2.43 -13.56
C MET A 701 24.79 0.97 -14.04
N THR A 702 25.74 0.20 -13.48
CA THR A 702 25.99 -1.22 -13.77
C THR A 702 25.49 -2.14 -12.65
N MET A 703 24.92 -1.59 -11.56
CA MET A 703 24.46 -2.35 -10.40
C MET A 703 23.17 -3.15 -10.64
N ASN A 704 22.36 -2.78 -11.65
CA ASN A 704 21.09 -3.47 -11.89
C ASN A 704 21.33 -4.96 -12.20
N GLY A 705 20.64 -5.84 -11.49
CA GLY A 705 20.82 -7.29 -11.58
C GLY A 705 22.20 -7.80 -11.13
N ASN A 706 22.95 -7.01 -10.34
CA ASN A 706 24.31 -7.31 -9.86
C ASN A 706 25.33 -7.62 -10.96
N ALA A 707 25.11 -7.15 -12.20
CA ALA A 707 25.97 -7.48 -13.34
C ALA A 707 27.45 -7.14 -13.11
N GLY A 708 27.74 -5.98 -12.52
CA GLY A 708 29.12 -5.58 -12.22
C GLY A 708 29.82 -6.45 -11.17
N LEU A 709 29.11 -6.89 -10.14
CA LEU A 709 29.68 -7.74 -9.09
C LEU A 709 29.85 -9.19 -9.57
N GLN A 710 28.85 -9.73 -10.30
CA GLN A 710 28.92 -11.04 -10.94
C GLN A 710 30.09 -11.11 -11.93
N MET A 711 30.34 -10.02 -12.65
CA MET A 711 31.48 -9.90 -13.56
C MET A 711 32.81 -10.01 -12.84
N LEU A 712 32.97 -9.29 -11.72
CA LEU A 712 34.19 -9.35 -10.92
C LEU A 712 34.38 -10.74 -10.31
N GLU A 713 33.31 -11.42 -9.89
CA GLU A 713 33.37 -12.83 -9.46
C GLU A 713 33.86 -13.75 -10.59
N ASN A 714 33.33 -13.58 -11.80
CA ASN A 714 33.78 -14.34 -12.97
C ASN A 714 35.25 -14.07 -13.29
N VAL A 715 35.70 -12.81 -13.18
CA VAL A 715 37.11 -12.44 -13.36
C VAL A 715 38.00 -13.18 -12.36
N LEU A 716 37.63 -13.19 -11.07
CA LEU A 716 38.40 -13.87 -10.03
C LEU A 716 38.40 -15.40 -10.18
N THR A 717 37.32 -15.99 -10.69
CA THR A 717 37.18 -17.45 -10.77
C THR A 717 37.59 -18.08 -12.10
N LYS A 718 37.71 -17.30 -13.18
CA LYS A 718 37.86 -17.81 -14.56
C LYS A 718 39.10 -17.31 -15.30
N LEU A 719 39.71 -16.20 -14.87
CA LEU A 719 41.05 -15.80 -15.28
C LEU A 719 42.07 -16.41 -14.34
#